data_AF-A0A8C5BK73-F1
#
_entry.id   AF-A0A8C5BK73-F1
#
_cell.length_a   1.000
_cell.length_b   1.000
_cell.length_c   1.000
_cell.angle_alpha   90.00
_cell.angle_beta   90.00
_cell.angle_gamma   90.00
#
_symmetry.space_group_name_H-M   'P 1'
#
loop_
_entity.id
_entity.type
_entity.pdbx_description
1 polymer ?
#
loop_
_entity_poly.entity_id
_entity_poly.type
_entity_poly.pdbx_seq_one_letter_code
_entity_poly.pdbx_strand_id
1 'polypeptide(L)'
;MAAYRRAQQLLLLTLVSFCIFCNVRGFKTQNNAMANVPVDPPNPPGMKAAPRDVPVAAASQPRRTTGWKLAEEEACREDLSRLCPKHTWTNNLAVLECLQDRKEVCGWSLLLLWNYKLNLTMDPKFESVATEVCRSTLSEIKECNEEERGKGFLVSCLVDHRTNISEYQCNQYITKMTSIIFSDYRLICGFMDKCKEDINSMHCGSVNVGQKDVHSQGKVIGCLEKALVREAEQEVQTNPIKEDCKKAIMRVAELSSDDFHLDRYLYFSCRDDRERFCENTQAGEGKVYKCLFNHKFEEAMSEKCRDALTTRQKLIAQDYRVSYSLAKACKADLRKQHCNLENNLPRAREARLSYLLLCLESAVHRGRMVSGECQGEIPEIVLHCRGEIETHCSGLHRKGRTLHCLMKVGRGDRSATVENLCQNALQNLVQSADPGADYRIDRALNEACESVIQTACKHIRSGDPMILSCLMEHLYTEKMVGDCEHRLLELQYFISRDWKLDPILYLKCEGDAARLCHTRGWNETSELMPPGAVFSCLYRHAYRTEEQGRRLSRDCKVEVQRILHQRALDVKLEPELQRRCMTDLGKWCSEKTDTGQELECLQDHLEDLMPACREVVGNLTELESEDIQIDALLIRACEPIIQAHCHDVADNQVDTGDLMECLVQNKHQKEMNEKCAVGVTHFQLVQMKDFHFSYKFKMACKEDVLKLCPNIKKKVDVVICLSTTVKNDTLQEAKEQRVALKCRKQLRVEELEMSEDIRLEPELYDSCKNDISHLCSNVAFGNAQMIECLKENKKQLTSRCHQRVFRLQESEMSDPELDYQLMRVCKQMIKRFCTEADARNVLQCLKQNKNSELMDPKCKQMITKRQITQNTDYRLNPVLRKACRADIPKFCQPVLNKASDDTELEGRVISCLKLKYADQRLSPDCEDQIRVILQESALDYRLDPQLQMHCTDEISRLCAEEAAAQEQTGQVEECLKVNLLKIRQDACKKEVLNILKESKADIFVDPVLHTACALDLKHHCAAITPGRGRQMSCLMEALQDKRVRLQPECKKRLQDRIDMWSYAAKVAPAEGFSDLAMQVMTSPSKNYILFMIAVGVCVLFLVGLLCGRITKRVTRELKDR
;
A
#
# COMPACT_ATOMS: atom_id res chain seq x y z
N MET A 1 1.20 -33.25 49.77
CA MET A 1 0.75 -32.71 51.08
C MET A 1 1.28 -31.29 51.23
N ALA A 2 0.60 -30.44 51.99
CA ALA A 2 0.92 -29.02 52.10
C ALA A 2 1.41 -28.63 53.51
N ALA A 3 1.88 -27.37 53.63
CA ALA A 3 2.28 -26.66 54.85
C ALA A 3 3.57 -27.11 55.56
N TYR A 4 4.58 -26.22 55.55
CA TYR A 4 4.76 -25.34 56.70
C TYR A 4 5.26 -23.94 56.28
N ARG A 5 5.06 -22.91 57.11
CA ARG A 5 5.38 -21.49 56.82
C ARG A 5 5.51 -20.71 58.13
N ARG A 6 6.37 -19.68 58.19
CA ARG A 6 6.68 -18.80 59.36
C ARG A 6 7.55 -19.52 60.43
N ALA A 7 8.40 -18.85 61.22
CA ALA A 7 8.39 -17.46 61.71
C ALA A 7 9.70 -16.67 61.38
N GLN A 8 9.63 -15.36 61.04
CA GLN A 8 9.93 -14.18 61.88
C GLN A 8 11.44 -13.91 62.12
N GLN A 9 12.03 -12.84 61.56
CA GLN A 9 11.90 -11.39 61.85
C GLN A 9 12.73 -10.92 63.07
N LEU A 10 13.60 -9.90 62.89
CA LEU A 10 13.52 -8.57 63.55
C LEU A 10 14.82 -7.74 63.44
N LEU A 11 14.72 -6.55 62.80
CA LEU A 11 15.43 -5.25 63.02
C LEU A 11 15.20 -4.41 61.75
N LEU A 12 14.21 -3.51 61.65
CA LEU A 12 14.03 -2.20 62.31
C LEU A 12 15.20 -1.20 62.08
N LEU A 13 14.99 0.11 61.86
CA LEU A 13 13.91 0.95 61.29
C LEU A 13 14.40 2.44 61.30
N THR A 14 13.50 3.43 61.15
CA THR A 14 13.72 4.91 61.13
C THR A 14 14.30 5.48 59.83
N LEU A 15 14.07 6.74 59.39
CA LEU A 15 13.03 7.80 59.53
C LEU A 15 13.14 8.63 58.19
N VAL A 16 12.12 9.18 57.51
CA VAL A 16 11.10 10.23 57.85
C VAL A 16 11.72 11.62 58.06
N SER A 17 11.20 12.76 57.56
CA SER A 17 10.18 13.13 56.52
C SER A 17 10.11 14.69 56.43
N PHE A 18 9.07 15.27 55.80
CA PHE A 18 8.65 16.70 55.78
C PHE A 18 9.46 17.70 54.92
N CYS A 19 8.89 18.82 54.39
CA CYS A 19 7.53 19.10 53.86
C CYS A 19 7.43 20.53 53.24
N ILE A 20 6.49 20.70 52.30
CA ILE A 20 5.52 21.82 52.09
C ILE A 20 5.93 23.29 52.37
N PHE A 21 5.58 24.18 51.42
CA PHE A 21 4.98 25.55 51.53
C PHE A 21 5.55 26.48 50.42
N CYS A 22 4.86 27.47 49.83
CA CYS A 22 3.48 27.63 49.32
C CYS A 22 3.29 29.11 48.88
N ASN A 23 2.31 29.39 48.00
CA ASN A 23 1.56 30.66 47.88
C ASN A 23 2.28 31.96 47.40
N VAL A 24 1.60 33.02 46.91
CA VAL A 24 0.36 33.15 46.07
C VAL A 24 0.17 34.64 45.63
N ARG A 25 -0.61 34.90 44.55
CA ARG A 25 -1.13 36.22 44.04
C ARG A 25 -0.08 37.22 43.47
N GLY A 26 -0.42 38.13 42.55
CA GLY A 26 -1.62 38.23 41.69
C GLY A 26 -2.05 39.66 41.26
N PHE A 27 -2.97 39.73 40.27
CA PHE A 27 -3.91 40.82 39.93
C PHE A 27 -3.49 42.11 39.16
N LYS A 28 -4.22 42.37 38.04
CA LYS A 28 -4.76 43.67 37.53
C LYS A 28 -3.82 44.77 36.97
N THR A 29 -4.26 45.78 36.18
CA THR A 29 -5.22 45.91 35.02
C THR A 29 -5.14 47.35 34.45
N GLN A 30 -5.51 47.51 33.15
CA GLN A 30 -6.29 48.64 32.58
C GLN A 30 -5.67 50.02 32.18
N ASN A 31 -6.21 50.52 31.05
CA ASN A 31 -6.66 51.90 30.72
C ASN A 31 -5.75 52.95 29.99
N ASN A 32 -6.09 53.10 28.69
CA ASN A 32 -6.66 54.32 28.04
C ASN A 32 -5.83 55.57 27.64
N ALA A 33 -6.14 56.02 26.41
CA ALA A 33 -6.37 57.43 25.98
C ALA A 33 -5.16 58.38 25.82
N MET A 34 -5.18 59.46 25.01
CA MET A 34 -5.99 59.92 23.85
C MET A 34 -5.27 61.14 23.19
N ALA A 35 -5.84 61.71 22.10
CA ALA A 35 -5.71 63.13 21.70
C ALA A 35 -4.38 63.56 20.97
N ASN A 36 -4.31 64.56 20.05
CA ASN A 36 -5.35 65.37 19.38
C ASN A 36 -4.80 66.29 18.21
N VAL A 37 -5.58 66.48 17.10
CA VAL A 37 -6.05 67.80 16.50
C VAL A 37 -5.03 68.83 15.91
N PRO A 38 -5.35 69.71 14.90
CA PRO A 38 -6.29 69.68 13.72
C PRO A 38 -5.75 70.38 12.41
N VAL A 39 -6.62 70.66 11.41
CA VAL A 39 -6.94 71.99 10.76
C VAL A 39 -7.63 71.84 9.35
N ASP A 40 -8.64 72.68 9.07
CA ASP A 40 -9.52 72.82 7.85
C ASP A 40 -9.17 74.09 6.99
N PRO A 41 -9.94 74.60 5.97
CA PRO A 41 -11.09 74.14 5.13
C PRO A 41 -10.71 74.23 3.59
N PRO A 42 -11.44 74.81 2.57
CA PRO A 42 -12.88 75.10 2.31
C PRO A 42 -13.49 74.80 0.89
N ASN A 43 -14.82 74.62 0.90
CA ASN A 43 -15.95 74.97 -0.03
C ASN A 43 -15.87 76.26 -0.93
N PRO A 44 -16.91 76.65 -1.75
CA PRO A 44 -18.18 76.03 -2.28
C PRO A 44 -18.23 76.09 -3.86
N PRO A 45 -19.37 76.24 -4.65
CA PRO A 45 -20.83 76.00 -4.54
C PRO A 45 -21.32 74.92 -5.59
N GLY A 46 -22.50 74.80 -6.24
CA GLY A 46 -23.84 75.49 -6.35
C GLY A 46 -24.13 76.13 -7.76
N MET A 47 -25.35 76.32 -8.30
CA MET A 47 -26.76 76.00 -7.90
C MET A 47 -27.79 76.42 -9.03
N LYS A 48 -29.03 75.88 -9.06
CA LYS A 48 -30.29 76.36 -9.77
C LYS A 48 -30.43 76.13 -11.31
N ALA A 49 -31.58 76.43 -11.97
CA ALA A 49 -32.93 75.80 -11.90
C ALA A 49 -34.00 76.47 -12.84
N ALA A 50 -34.76 75.66 -13.64
CA ALA A 50 -36.08 75.93 -14.28
C ALA A 50 -36.17 77.16 -15.26
N PRO A 51 -37.34 77.62 -15.80
CA PRO A 51 -38.72 77.05 -15.85
C PRO A 51 -39.55 77.21 -17.19
N ARG A 52 -40.56 76.34 -17.39
CA ARG A 52 -41.99 76.60 -17.81
C ARG A 52 -42.49 77.00 -19.23
N ASP A 53 -43.82 76.77 -19.35
CA ASP A 53 -44.92 77.24 -20.23
C ASP A 53 -45.10 76.68 -21.68
N VAL A 54 -46.25 76.15 -22.21
CA VAL A 54 -47.72 76.10 -21.91
C VAL A 54 -48.56 77.20 -22.64
N PRO A 55 -49.73 76.95 -23.31
CA PRO A 55 -50.26 75.73 -23.98
C PRO A 55 -51.15 75.94 -25.27
N VAL A 56 -51.77 74.85 -25.79
CA VAL A 56 -53.14 74.71 -26.42
C VAL A 56 -53.60 75.59 -27.61
N ALA A 57 -54.03 74.91 -28.70
CA ALA A 57 -55.29 75.14 -29.45
C ALA A 57 -55.61 73.94 -30.39
N ALA A 58 -56.87 73.70 -30.77
CA ALA A 58 -57.26 72.55 -31.62
C ALA A 58 -58.53 72.82 -32.48
N ALA A 59 -58.61 72.21 -33.67
CA ALA A 59 -59.88 71.95 -34.40
C ALA A 59 -59.76 70.98 -35.60
N SER A 60 -60.85 70.24 -35.87
CA SER A 60 -61.27 69.61 -37.14
C SER A 60 -60.43 68.47 -37.80
N GLN A 61 -61.09 67.31 -37.95
CA GLN A 61 -60.90 66.32 -39.02
C GLN A 61 -62.11 66.44 -40.02
N PRO A 62 -62.26 65.62 -41.09
CA PRO A 62 -61.33 64.69 -41.74
C PRO A 62 -61.18 64.87 -43.26
N ARG A 63 -60.11 64.31 -43.83
CA ARG A 63 -60.15 63.67 -45.17
C ARG A 63 -59.38 62.35 -45.12
N ARG A 64 -59.96 61.28 -45.67
CA ARG A 64 -59.26 60.00 -45.89
C ARG A 64 -58.28 60.17 -47.04
N THR A 65 -56.99 60.25 -46.73
CA THR A 65 -55.92 59.88 -47.66
C THR A 65 -55.47 58.45 -47.36
N THR A 66 -55.21 57.68 -48.41
CA THR A 66 -54.80 56.26 -48.37
C THR A 66 -53.74 55.97 -47.32
N GLY A 67 -53.99 55.00 -46.44
CA GLY A 67 -52.95 54.46 -45.57
C GLY A 67 -51.90 53.72 -46.40
N TRP A 68 -50.68 54.25 -46.39
CA TRP A 68 -49.51 53.67 -47.07
C TRP A 68 -49.30 52.22 -46.63
N LYS A 69 -49.25 51.27 -47.58
CA LYS A 69 -48.99 49.85 -47.30
C LYS A 69 -47.61 49.41 -47.79
N LEU A 70 -46.85 48.78 -46.91
CA LEU A 70 -45.53 48.20 -47.22
C LEU A 70 -45.59 47.15 -48.35
N ALA A 71 -46.71 46.43 -48.49
CA ALA A 71 -46.91 45.42 -49.53
C ALA A 71 -47.37 45.98 -50.90
N GLU A 72 -47.77 47.25 -50.96
CA GLU A 72 -48.16 47.90 -52.22
C GLU A 72 -46.97 48.61 -52.89
N GLU A 73 -45.79 48.59 -52.27
CA GLU A 73 -44.64 49.40 -52.66
C GLU A 73 -43.69 48.70 -53.63
N GLU A 74 -43.41 49.37 -54.76
CA GLU A 74 -42.78 48.77 -55.94
C GLU A 74 -41.36 48.24 -55.67
N ALA A 75 -40.58 48.96 -54.86
CA ALA A 75 -39.19 48.62 -54.52
C ALA A 75 -39.04 47.34 -53.68
N CYS A 76 -40.13 46.75 -53.18
CA CYS A 76 -40.08 45.58 -52.30
C CYS A 76 -41.11 44.48 -52.59
N ARG A 77 -41.97 44.65 -53.60
CA ARG A 77 -43.03 43.68 -53.94
C ARG A 77 -42.50 42.28 -54.28
N GLU A 78 -41.31 42.18 -54.88
CA GLU A 78 -40.66 40.90 -55.19
C GLU A 78 -40.10 40.21 -53.96
N ASP A 79 -39.29 40.89 -53.14
CA ASP A 79 -38.75 40.31 -51.90
C ASP A 79 -39.86 39.98 -50.89
N LEU A 80 -40.92 40.81 -50.80
CA LEU A 80 -42.11 40.47 -50.02
C LEU A 80 -42.89 39.27 -50.57
N SER A 81 -42.77 38.97 -51.87
CA SER A 81 -43.31 37.72 -52.46
C SER A 81 -42.42 36.51 -52.21
N ARG A 82 -41.10 36.71 -52.07
CA ARG A 82 -40.10 35.68 -51.78
C ARG A 82 -40.07 35.28 -50.31
N LEU A 83 -40.22 36.25 -49.41
CA LEU A 83 -39.98 36.10 -47.97
C LEU A 83 -41.25 35.91 -47.15
N CYS A 84 -42.40 36.43 -47.62
CA CYS A 84 -43.64 36.52 -46.85
C CYS A 84 -44.89 36.01 -47.60
N PRO A 85 -45.71 35.11 -47.01
CA PRO A 85 -46.94 34.64 -47.62
C PRO A 85 -47.92 35.78 -47.92
N LYS A 86 -48.58 35.77 -49.10
CA LYS A 86 -49.47 36.86 -49.55
C LYS A 86 -50.63 37.20 -48.60
N HIS A 87 -51.01 36.32 -47.68
CA HIS A 87 -52.03 36.63 -46.66
C HIS A 87 -51.54 37.64 -45.60
N THR A 88 -50.22 37.75 -45.38
CA THR A 88 -49.61 38.72 -44.44
C THR A 88 -49.68 40.16 -44.95
N TRP A 89 -49.89 40.36 -46.26
CA TRP A 89 -49.94 41.67 -46.92
C TRP A 89 -51.18 42.51 -46.56
N THR A 90 -52.09 41.95 -45.75
CA THR A 90 -53.35 42.58 -45.31
C THR A 90 -53.14 43.78 -44.37
N ASN A 91 -52.03 43.81 -43.61
CA ASN A 91 -51.65 44.93 -42.74
C ASN A 91 -50.12 44.99 -42.61
N ASN A 92 -49.56 46.21 -42.66
CA ASN A 92 -48.13 46.48 -42.44
C ASN A 92 -47.58 45.84 -41.16
N LEU A 93 -48.40 45.68 -40.12
CA LEU A 93 -47.99 45.03 -38.88
C LEU A 93 -47.58 43.56 -39.10
N ALA A 94 -48.38 42.80 -39.87
CA ALA A 94 -48.10 41.41 -40.20
C ALA A 94 -46.98 41.26 -41.24
N VAL A 95 -46.77 42.27 -42.08
CA VAL A 95 -45.59 42.37 -42.95
C VAL A 95 -44.31 42.58 -42.11
N LEU A 96 -44.33 43.48 -41.12
CA LEU A 96 -43.20 43.66 -40.19
C LEU A 96 -42.93 42.41 -39.34
N GLU A 97 -43.98 41.75 -38.85
CA GLU A 97 -43.94 40.49 -38.09
C GLU A 97 -43.23 39.40 -38.91
N CYS A 98 -43.61 39.20 -40.18
CA CYS A 98 -42.95 38.26 -41.09
C CYS A 98 -41.48 38.64 -41.42
N LEU A 99 -41.19 39.93 -41.58
CA LEU A 99 -39.85 40.42 -41.91
C LEU A 99 -38.86 40.37 -40.73
N GLN A 100 -39.31 40.09 -39.49
CA GLN A 100 -38.44 40.12 -38.33
C GLN A 100 -37.29 39.09 -38.42
N ASP A 101 -37.52 37.85 -38.84
CA ASP A 101 -36.53 36.75 -38.72
C ASP A 101 -35.71 36.42 -39.98
N ARG A 102 -35.78 37.25 -41.01
CA ARG A 102 -35.02 37.08 -42.25
C ARG A 102 -33.73 37.90 -42.22
N LYS A 103 -32.59 37.28 -42.61
CA LYS A 103 -31.29 37.96 -42.76
C LYS A 103 -31.22 38.84 -44.02
N GLU A 104 -32.00 38.50 -45.03
CA GLU A 104 -32.13 39.29 -46.26
C GLU A 104 -33.48 40.02 -46.25
N VAL A 105 -33.45 41.34 -46.29
CA VAL A 105 -34.64 42.18 -46.54
C VAL A 105 -34.25 43.38 -47.40
N CYS A 106 -34.32 43.19 -48.73
CA CYS A 106 -34.78 44.20 -49.68
C CYS A 106 -33.91 45.44 -49.96
N GLY A 107 -34.07 46.01 -51.16
CA GLY A 107 -33.33 47.20 -51.65
C GLY A 107 -33.71 48.53 -50.98
N TRP A 108 -34.28 48.49 -49.78
CA TRP A 108 -34.62 49.65 -48.99
C TRP A 108 -33.38 50.36 -48.45
N SER A 109 -33.45 51.68 -48.30
CA SER A 109 -32.63 52.33 -47.27
C SER A 109 -33.12 51.83 -45.90
N LEU A 110 -32.24 51.19 -45.14
CA LEU A 110 -32.54 50.71 -43.77
C LEU A 110 -33.10 51.82 -42.87
N LEU A 111 -32.75 53.06 -43.18
CA LEU A 111 -33.29 54.28 -42.59
C LEU A 111 -34.82 54.36 -42.68
N LEU A 112 -35.47 53.97 -43.78
CA LEU A 112 -36.93 54.12 -43.89
C LEU A 112 -37.70 53.04 -43.12
N LEU A 113 -37.23 51.80 -43.13
CA LEU A 113 -37.86 50.73 -42.33
C LEU A 113 -37.60 50.93 -40.83
N TRP A 114 -36.46 51.51 -40.45
CA TRP A 114 -36.21 52.00 -39.10
C TRP A 114 -37.11 53.19 -38.73
N ASN A 115 -37.19 54.24 -39.56
CA ASN A 115 -38.11 55.36 -39.36
C ASN A 115 -39.56 54.88 -39.25
N TYR A 116 -39.97 53.86 -40.01
CA TYR A 116 -41.30 53.28 -39.90
C TYR A 116 -41.52 52.56 -38.56
N LYS A 117 -40.56 51.75 -38.07
CA LYS A 117 -40.65 51.14 -36.72
C LYS A 117 -40.65 52.17 -35.59
N LEU A 118 -39.81 53.20 -35.70
CA LEU A 118 -39.72 54.30 -34.73
C LEU A 118 -41.02 55.11 -34.73
N ASN A 119 -41.53 55.51 -35.88
CA ASN A 119 -42.81 56.19 -35.99
C ASN A 119 -43.97 55.29 -35.53
N LEU A 120 -43.95 53.98 -35.78
CA LEU A 120 -45.01 53.07 -35.35
C LEU A 120 -45.04 52.84 -33.83
N THR A 121 -43.92 53.08 -33.12
CA THR A 121 -43.87 53.10 -31.65
C THR A 121 -44.13 54.49 -31.06
N MET A 122 -43.95 55.57 -31.83
CA MET A 122 -44.11 56.97 -31.38
C MET A 122 -45.42 57.65 -31.87
N ASP A 123 -46.16 57.07 -32.85
CA ASP A 123 -47.39 57.67 -33.39
C ASP A 123 -48.50 57.64 -32.33
N PRO A 124 -49.05 58.80 -31.90
CA PRO A 124 -50.12 58.85 -30.91
C PRO A 124 -51.39 58.10 -31.36
N LYS A 125 -51.57 57.79 -32.65
CA LYS A 125 -52.62 56.87 -33.11
C LYS A 125 -52.36 55.43 -32.64
N PHE A 126 -51.11 54.96 -32.66
CA PHE A 126 -50.77 53.61 -32.20
C PHE A 126 -50.93 53.47 -30.69
N GLU A 127 -50.51 54.49 -29.94
CA GLU A 127 -50.82 54.63 -28.50
C GLU A 127 -52.33 54.74 -28.22
N SER A 128 -53.11 55.37 -29.11
CA SER A 128 -54.57 55.42 -28.94
C SER A 128 -55.22 54.03 -29.08
N VAL A 129 -54.70 53.16 -29.95
CA VAL A 129 -55.12 51.74 -30.03
C VAL A 129 -54.74 50.98 -28.76
N ALA A 130 -53.53 51.19 -28.21
CA ALA A 130 -53.18 50.64 -26.90
C ALA A 130 -54.13 51.11 -25.79
N THR A 131 -54.50 52.41 -25.80
CA THR A 131 -55.43 53.03 -24.84
C THR A 131 -56.86 52.48 -24.96
N GLU A 132 -57.27 52.05 -26.16
CA GLU A 132 -58.58 51.46 -26.40
C GLU A 132 -58.62 49.96 -26.07
N VAL A 133 -57.63 49.19 -26.53
CA VAL A 133 -57.55 47.72 -26.40
C VAL A 133 -57.09 47.26 -25.02
N CYS A 134 -56.36 48.10 -24.26
CA CYS A 134 -55.91 47.85 -22.89
C CYS A 134 -56.62 48.74 -21.86
N ARG A 135 -57.84 49.23 -22.16
CA ARG A 135 -58.53 50.24 -21.33
C ARG A 135 -58.74 49.80 -19.87
N SER A 136 -59.06 48.52 -19.62
CA SER A 136 -59.27 48.03 -18.26
C SER A 136 -57.92 47.92 -17.53
N THR A 137 -56.96 47.25 -18.17
CA THR A 137 -55.56 47.09 -17.76
C THR A 137 -54.89 48.42 -17.36
N LEU A 138 -55.10 49.50 -18.12
CA LEU A 138 -54.55 50.84 -17.83
C LEU A 138 -55.16 51.53 -16.61
N SER A 139 -56.38 51.16 -16.19
CA SER A 139 -56.96 51.66 -14.94
C SER A 139 -56.38 50.99 -13.69
N GLU A 140 -55.83 49.78 -13.84
CA GLU A 140 -55.13 49.04 -12.78
C GLU A 140 -53.66 49.46 -12.68
N ILE A 141 -52.98 49.66 -13.81
CA ILE A 141 -51.56 50.02 -13.88
C ILE A 141 -51.40 51.53 -14.07
N LYS A 142 -51.52 52.28 -12.97
CA LYS A 142 -51.45 53.76 -12.97
C LYS A 142 -50.19 54.32 -13.61
N GLU A 143 -49.04 53.72 -13.32
CA GLU A 143 -47.73 54.14 -13.85
C GLU A 143 -47.75 54.26 -15.38
N CYS A 144 -48.27 53.25 -16.09
CA CYS A 144 -48.36 53.28 -17.54
C CYS A 144 -49.43 54.24 -18.09
N ASN A 145 -50.46 54.57 -17.29
CA ASN A 145 -51.51 55.51 -17.68
C ASN A 145 -51.13 56.98 -17.43
N GLU A 146 -50.11 57.22 -16.61
CA GLU A 146 -49.51 58.54 -16.33
C GLU A 146 -48.34 58.89 -17.30
N GLU A 147 -47.92 57.95 -18.16
CA GLU A 147 -46.85 58.13 -19.15
C GLU A 147 -47.14 59.21 -20.22
N GLU A 148 -46.08 59.86 -20.69
CA GLU A 148 -46.17 60.93 -21.70
C GLU A 148 -46.50 60.38 -23.10
N ARG A 149 -47.65 60.81 -23.64
CA ARG A 149 -48.16 60.36 -24.94
C ARG A 149 -47.40 60.96 -26.12
N GLY A 150 -47.22 60.17 -27.17
CA GLY A 150 -46.42 60.48 -28.36
C GLY A 150 -44.92 60.21 -28.17
N LYS A 151 -44.55 59.39 -27.17
CA LYS A 151 -43.16 59.01 -26.86
C LYS A 151 -42.95 57.49 -26.78
N GLY A 152 -43.98 56.68 -27.03
CA GLY A 152 -43.91 55.22 -27.04
C GLY A 152 -43.76 54.54 -25.67
N PHE A 153 -43.54 55.32 -24.61
CA PHE A 153 -43.41 54.82 -23.24
C PHE A 153 -44.65 54.06 -22.77
N LEU A 154 -45.87 54.48 -23.16
CA LEU A 154 -47.12 53.77 -22.89
C LEU A 154 -47.07 52.28 -23.31
N VAL A 155 -46.66 52.01 -24.56
CA VAL A 155 -46.66 50.64 -25.10
C VAL A 155 -45.52 49.83 -24.48
N SER A 156 -44.35 50.42 -24.28
CA SER A 156 -43.25 49.74 -23.59
C SER A 156 -43.58 49.45 -22.12
N CYS A 157 -44.27 50.36 -21.41
CA CYS A 157 -44.69 50.16 -20.02
C CYS A 157 -45.73 49.03 -19.88
N LEU A 158 -46.63 48.89 -20.87
CA LEU A 158 -47.55 47.75 -20.94
C LEU A 158 -46.80 46.43 -21.26
N VAL A 159 -45.73 46.47 -22.06
CA VAL A 159 -44.83 45.30 -22.25
C VAL A 159 -44.08 44.96 -20.96
N ASP A 160 -43.55 45.96 -20.24
CA ASP A 160 -42.96 45.81 -18.90
C ASP A 160 -43.92 45.10 -17.92
N HIS A 161 -45.22 45.37 -18.03
CA HIS A 161 -46.25 44.79 -17.18
C HIS A 161 -46.97 43.56 -17.76
N ARG A 162 -46.49 42.97 -18.88
CA ARG A 162 -47.15 41.87 -19.60
C ARG A 162 -47.58 40.69 -18.71
N THR A 163 -46.85 40.37 -17.63
CA THR A 163 -47.23 39.29 -16.69
C THR A 163 -48.46 39.57 -15.83
N ASN A 164 -48.94 40.81 -15.80
CA ASN A 164 -50.08 41.25 -15.00
C ASN A 164 -51.35 41.42 -15.88
N ILE A 165 -51.21 41.35 -17.20
CA ILE A 165 -52.29 41.59 -18.17
C ILE A 165 -53.12 40.31 -18.37
N SER A 166 -54.26 40.24 -17.67
CA SER A 166 -55.24 39.17 -17.79
C SER A 166 -56.19 39.32 -19.00
N GLU A 167 -56.37 40.55 -19.49
CA GLU A 167 -57.25 40.90 -20.60
C GLU A 167 -56.74 40.34 -21.93
N TYR A 168 -57.42 39.32 -22.48
CA TYR A 168 -56.98 38.57 -23.67
C TYR A 168 -56.66 39.46 -24.89
N GLN A 169 -57.51 40.46 -25.17
CA GLN A 169 -57.31 41.35 -26.33
C GLN A 169 -56.08 42.26 -26.14
N CYS A 170 -55.91 42.82 -24.94
CA CYS A 170 -54.70 43.55 -24.57
C CYS A 170 -53.45 42.66 -24.62
N ASN A 171 -53.49 41.45 -24.07
CA ASN A 171 -52.35 40.54 -24.05
C ASN A 171 -51.95 40.08 -25.47
N GLN A 172 -52.91 39.85 -26.38
CA GLN A 172 -52.61 39.61 -27.80
C GLN A 172 -51.94 40.82 -28.48
N TYR A 173 -52.45 42.03 -28.24
CA TYR A 173 -51.87 43.26 -28.77
C TYR A 173 -50.44 43.47 -28.24
N ILE A 174 -50.24 43.37 -26.93
CA ILE A 174 -48.95 43.54 -26.26
C ILE A 174 -47.96 42.44 -26.66
N THR A 175 -48.39 41.19 -26.84
CA THR A 175 -47.52 40.12 -27.35
C THR A 175 -46.97 40.45 -28.75
N LYS A 176 -47.80 40.98 -29.66
CA LYS A 176 -47.34 41.43 -30.99
C LYS A 176 -46.42 42.66 -30.92
N MET A 177 -46.72 43.62 -30.05
CA MET A 177 -45.86 44.77 -29.83
C MET A 177 -44.52 44.40 -29.17
N THR A 178 -44.48 43.34 -28.35
CA THR A 178 -43.26 42.83 -27.72
C THR A 178 -42.23 42.42 -28.77
N SER A 179 -42.62 41.65 -29.79
CA SER A 179 -41.71 41.26 -30.89
C SER A 179 -41.15 42.47 -31.66
N ILE A 180 -41.95 43.54 -31.79
CA ILE A 180 -41.52 44.78 -32.46
C ILE A 180 -40.53 45.57 -31.59
N ILE A 181 -40.82 45.74 -30.30
CA ILE A 181 -39.98 46.48 -29.35
C ILE A 181 -38.64 45.77 -29.12
N PHE A 182 -38.62 44.46 -28.91
CA PHE A 182 -37.38 43.69 -28.73
C PHE A 182 -36.57 43.52 -30.04
N SER A 183 -37.11 43.96 -31.18
CA SER A 183 -36.35 43.98 -32.44
C SER A 183 -35.33 45.13 -32.56
N ASP A 184 -35.37 46.14 -31.67
CA ASP A 184 -34.36 47.22 -31.57
C ASP A 184 -34.30 47.75 -30.13
N TYR A 185 -33.17 47.57 -29.44
CA TYR A 185 -32.99 47.92 -28.02
C TYR A 185 -33.27 49.39 -27.68
N ARG A 186 -33.31 50.27 -28.69
CA ARG A 186 -33.64 51.70 -28.55
C ARG A 186 -35.14 51.97 -28.38
N LEU A 187 -35.99 50.96 -28.57
CA LEU A 187 -37.45 51.02 -28.38
C LEU A 187 -37.89 50.56 -26.97
N ILE A 188 -36.94 50.14 -26.12
CA ILE A 188 -37.20 49.69 -24.75
C ILE A 188 -37.13 50.89 -23.78
N CYS A 189 -38.18 51.09 -22.97
CA CYS A 189 -38.37 52.31 -22.16
C CYS A 189 -37.15 52.69 -21.30
N GLY A 190 -36.56 53.85 -21.60
CA GLY A 190 -35.43 54.43 -20.86
C GLY A 190 -34.15 53.58 -20.87
N PHE A 191 -34.05 52.50 -21.65
CA PHE A 191 -32.82 51.69 -21.70
C PHE A 191 -31.65 52.52 -22.23
N MET A 192 -31.89 53.28 -23.30
CA MET A 192 -30.89 54.19 -23.86
C MET A 192 -30.44 55.25 -22.86
N ASP A 193 -31.37 55.91 -22.16
CA ASP A 193 -31.03 56.99 -21.23
C ASP A 193 -30.24 56.48 -20.02
N LYS A 194 -30.47 55.22 -19.60
CA LYS A 194 -29.74 54.56 -18.51
C LYS A 194 -28.37 54.02 -18.94
N CYS A 195 -28.23 53.48 -20.16
CA CYS A 195 -27.02 52.77 -20.61
C CYS A 195 -26.14 53.51 -21.65
N LYS A 196 -26.54 54.68 -22.16
CA LYS A 196 -25.80 55.38 -23.24
C LYS A 196 -24.33 55.66 -22.92
N GLU A 197 -23.99 56.00 -21.68
CA GLU A 197 -22.58 56.21 -21.30
C GLU A 197 -21.80 54.88 -21.27
N ASP A 198 -22.37 53.83 -20.68
CA ASP A 198 -21.72 52.52 -20.54
C ASP A 198 -21.55 51.80 -21.89
N ILE A 199 -22.46 52.00 -22.84
CA ILE A 199 -22.32 51.53 -24.23
C ILE A 199 -21.08 52.15 -24.89
N ASN A 200 -20.81 53.43 -24.65
CA ASN A 200 -19.68 54.14 -25.24
C ASN A 200 -18.37 53.83 -24.51
N SER A 201 -18.36 53.75 -23.17
CA SER A 201 -17.15 53.47 -22.37
C SER A 201 -16.66 52.03 -22.52
N MET A 202 -17.57 51.06 -22.63
CA MET A 202 -17.26 49.64 -22.87
C MET A 202 -17.13 49.30 -24.37
N HIS A 203 -17.25 50.31 -25.25
CA HIS A 203 -17.18 50.19 -26.71
C HIS A 203 -18.15 49.14 -27.31
N CYS A 204 -19.28 48.87 -26.64
CA CYS A 204 -20.26 47.88 -27.07
C CYS A 204 -21.02 48.26 -28.36
N GLY A 205 -20.91 49.51 -28.80
CA GLY A 205 -21.36 49.97 -30.12
C GLY A 205 -21.00 51.43 -30.36
N SER A 206 -20.88 51.82 -31.63
CA SER A 206 -20.70 53.23 -32.00
C SER A 206 -22.07 53.89 -32.22
N VAL A 207 -22.41 54.91 -31.42
CA VAL A 207 -23.68 55.66 -31.55
C VAL A 207 -23.63 56.71 -32.67
N ASN A 208 -22.96 56.38 -33.78
CA ASN A 208 -22.87 57.19 -34.99
C ASN A 208 -23.98 56.81 -35.98
N VAL A 209 -24.84 57.76 -36.32
CA VAL A 209 -26.09 57.56 -37.10
C VAL A 209 -25.83 57.36 -38.62
N GLY A 210 -24.68 56.79 -39.00
CA GLY A 210 -24.15 56.85 -40.37
C GLY A 210 -23.64 55.56 -40.99
N GLN A 211 -23.47 54.45 -40.25
CA GLN A 211 -22.93 53.20 -40.80
C GLN A 211 -23.78 51.96 -40.53
N LYS A 212 -23.67 51.01 -41.46
CA LYS A 212 -24.61 49.91 -41.69
C LYS A 212 -24.19 48.68 -40.90
N ASP A 213 -25.03 48.19 -39.99
CA ASP A 213 -25.23 46.75 -39.81
C ASP A 213 -26.55 46.45 -39.10
N VAL A 214 -27.47 45.73 -39.75
CA VAL A 214 -28.82 45.42 -39.20
C VAL A 214 -28.73 44.58 -37.92
N HIS A 215 -27.67 43.77 -37.83
CA HIS A 215 -27.41 42.85 -36.73
C HIS A 215 -26.42 43.41 -35.69
N SER A 216 -26.16 44.72 -35.69
CA SER A 216 -25.39 45.40 -34.62
C SER A 216 -26.17 45.48 -33.29
N GLN A 217 -27.49 45.60 -33.35
CA GLN A 217 -28.33 45.99 -32.22
C GLN A 217 -28.33 44.97 -31.08
N GLY A 218 -28.58 43.69 -31.37
CA GLY A 218 -28.48 42.62 -30.37
C GLY A 218 -27.07 42.45 -29.79
N LYS A 219 -26.02 42.75 -30.59
CA LYS A 219 -24.62 42.70 -30.12
C LYS A 219 -24.34 43.75 -29.04
N VAL A 220 -25.06 44.87 -29.00
CA VAL A 220 -24.94 45.87 -27.92
C VAL A 220 -25.43 45.27 -26.59
N ILE A 221 -26.61 44.66 -26.57
CA ILE A 221 -27.14 43.97 -25.37
C ILE A 221 -26.18 42.84 -24.96
N GLY A 222 -25.84 41.92 -25.87
CA GLY A 222 -24.95 40.79 -25.56
C GLY A 222 -23.53 41.21 -25.12
N CYS A 223 -23.07 42.40 -25.52
CA CYS A 223 -21.82 42.98 -25.03
C CYS A 223 -21.97 43.56 -23.61
N LEU A 224 -23.05 44.30 -23.33
CA LEU A 224 -23.36 44.81 -21.99
C LEU A 224 -23.60 43.68 -20.99
N GLU A 225 -24.28 42.61 -21.39
CA GLU A 225 -24.47 41.39 -20.60
C GLU A 225 -23.13 40.70 -20.30
N LYS A 226 -22.27 40.52 -21.32
CA LYS A 226 -20.91 39.97 -21.12
C LYS A 226 -20.05 40.88 -20.23
N ALA A 227 -20.23 42.19 -20.29
CA ALA A 227 -19.54 43.14 -19.42
C ALA A 227 -20.06 43.06 -17.97
N LEU A 228 -21.38 43.01 -17.74
CA LEU A 228 -22.00 42.83 -16.43
C LEU A 228 -21.62 41.49 -15.78
N VAL A 229 -21.50 40.43 -16.59
CA VAL A 229 -20.96 39.14 -16.15
C VAL A 229 -19.49 39.26 -15.73
N ARG A 230 -18.64 39.93 -16.51
CA ARG A 230 -17.22 40.13 -16.16
C ARG A 230 -17.03 40.99 -14.91
N GLU A 231 -17.85 42.03 -14.72
CA GLU A 231 -17.88 42.83 -13.50
C GLU A 231 -18.23 41.98 -12.26
N ALA A 232 -19.09 40.97 -12.38
CA ALA A 232 -19.38 40.06 -11.27
C ALA A 232 -18.23 39.06 -10.97
N GLU A 233 -17.37 38.76 -11.95
CA GLU A 233 -16.32 37.75 -11.83
C GLU A 233 -14.94 38.29 -11.36
N GLN A 234 -14.78 39.61 -11.14
CA GLN A 234 -13.49 40.25 -10.82
C GLN A 234 -13.55 41.25 -9.66
N GLU A 235 -12.68 41.07 -8.65
CA GLU A 235 -12.66 41.86 -7.40
C GLU A 235 -12.01 43.25 -7.53
N VAL A 236 -11.27 43.54 -8.61
CA VAL A 236 -10.59 44.82 -8.86
C VAL A 236 -10.94 45.31 -10.25
N GLN A 237 -11.36 46.58 -10.38
CA GLN A 237 -11.98 47.08 -11.60
C GLN A 237 -11.46 48.43 -12.06
N THR A 238 -11.24 48.52 -13.37
CA THR A 238 -11.22 49.77 -14.13
C THR A 238 -12.52 49.83 -14.94
N ASN A 239 -13.32 50.87 -14.73
CA ASN A 239 -14.63 51.14 -15.36
C ASN A 239 -15.75 50.12 -15.04
N PRO A 240 -16.43 50.22 -13.88
CA PRO A 240 -17.67 49.50 -13.60
C PRO A 240 -18.88 50.09 -14.37
N ILE A 241 -19.91 49.27 -14.64
CA ILE A 241 -21.18 49.71 -15.26
C ILE A 241 -22.01 50.50 -14.24
N LYS A 242 -22.73 51.56 -14.65
CA LYS A 242 -23.61 52.30 -13.73
C LYS A 242 -24.76 51.42 -13.24
N GLU A 243 -25.07 51.47 -11.94
CA GLU A 243 -26.08 50.61 -11.32
C GLU A 243 -27.48 50.75 -11.97
N ASP A 244 -27.82 51.89 -12.57
CA ASP A 244 -29.08 52.06 -13.32
C ASP A 244 -29.04 51.42 -14.72
N CYS A 245 -27.88 51.36 -15.38
CA CYS A 245 -27.69 50.52 -16.56
C CYS A 245 -27.71 49.03 -16.19
N LYS A 246 -27.09 48.62 -15.07
CA LYS A 246 -27.18 47.24 -14.57
C LYS A 246 -28.63 46.78 -14.39
N LYS A 247 -29.47 47.61 -13.75
CA LYS A 247 -30.91 47.36 -13.62
C LYS A 247 -31.58 47.25 -15.00
N ALA A 248 -31.25 48.12 -15.95
CA ALA A 248 -31.81 48.09 -17.30
C ALA A 248 -31.42 46.81 -18.07
N ILE A 249 -30.16 46.36 -17.98
CA ILE A 249 -29.68 45.09 -18.58
C ILE A 249 -30.43 43.90 -17.97
N MET A 250 -30.47 43.78 -16.64
CA MET A 250 -31.17 42.69 -15.96
C MET A 250 -32.67 42.68 -16.26
N ARG A 251 -33.29 43.86 -16.42
CA ARG A 251 -34.69 44.01 -16.79
C ARG A 251 -34.97 43.58 -18.25
N VAL A 252 -34.10 43.91 -19.19
CA VAL A 252 -34.17 43.42 -20.58
C VAL A 252 -34.02 41.89 -20.62
N ALA A 253 -33.15 41.32 -19.78
CA ALA A 253 -32.99 39.88 -19.65
C ALA A 253 -34.22 39.20 -19.01
N GLU A 254 -34.84 39.80 -17.98
CA GLU A 254 -36.13 39.34 -17.41
C GLU A 254 -37.23 39.31 -18.49
N LEU A 255 -37.39 40.37 -19.26
CA LEU A 255 -38.47 40.48 -20.25
C LEU A 255 -38.28 39.56 -21.48
N SER A 256 -37.04 39.28 -21.88
CA SER A 256 -36.73 38.33 -22.95
C SER A 256 -36.70 36.86 -22.52
N SER A 257 -37.02 36.55 -21.26
CA SER A 257 -36.95 35.17 -20.71
C SER A 257 -38.06 34.22 -21.17
N ASP A 258 -39.22 34.75 -21.59
CA ASP A 258 -40.39 33.97 -22.03
C ASP A 258 -40.12 33.26 -23.36
N ASP A 259 -39.63 33.99 -24.37
CA ASP A 259 -39.37 33.44 -25.71
C ASP A 259 -37.98 33.85 -26.21
N PHE A 260 -37.21 32.87 -26.70
CA PHE A 260 -35.85 33.06 -27.21
C PHE A 260 -35.80 33.95 -28.46
N HIS A 261 -36.91 34.14 -29.20
CA HIS A 261 -36.99 35.13 -30.28
C HIS A 261 -36.77 36.58 -29.79
N LEU A 262 -37.10 36.87 -28.52
CA LEU A 262 -36.99 38.19 -27.91
C LEU A 262 -35.55 38.51 -27.45
N ASP A 263 -34.75 37.49 -27.13
CA ASP A 263 -33.31 37.65 -26.93
C ASP A 263 -32.62 37.64 -28.29
N ARG A 264 -32.50 38.83 -28.87
CA ARG A 264 -32.04 38.96 -30.26
C ARG A 264 -30.57 38.56 -30.46
N TYR A 265 -29.76 38.54 -29.40
CA TYR A 265 -28.38 38.08 -29.44
C TYR A 265 -28.32 36.55 -29.40
N LEU A 266 -29.05 35.92 -28.47
CA LEU A 266 -29.10 34.47 -28.32
C LEU A 266 -29.81 33.81 -29.50
N TYR A 267 -30.91 34.39 -30.02
CA TYR A 267 -31.59 33.91 -31.23
C TYR A 267 -30.61 33.75 -32.40
N PHE A 268 -29.88 34.80 -32.77
CA PHE A 268 -28.91 34.72 -33.88
C PHE A 268 -27.68 33.86 -33.58
N SER A 269 -27.41 33.57 -32.30
CA SER A 269 -26.31 32.68 -31.89
C SER A 269 -26.72 31.21 -31.88
N CYS A 270 -28.00 30.91 -31.65
CA CYS A 270 -28.54 29.56 -31.39
C CYS A 270 -29.60 29.07 -32.37
N ARG A 271 -30.12 29.88 -33.31
CA ARG A 271 -31.22 29.47 -34.21
C ARG A 271 -30.91 28.17 -34.97
N ASP A 272 -29.71 28.08 -35.54
CA ASP A 272 -29.35 26.93 -36.38
C ASP A 272 -29.14 25.66 -35.51
N ASP A 273 -28.74 25.82 -34.24
CA ASP A 273 -28.73 24.77 -33.23
C ASP A 273 -30.16 24.42 -32.73
N ARG A 274 -31.06 25.39 -32.63
CA ARG A 274 -32.48 25.19 -32.25
C ARG A 274 -33.18 24.28 -33.25
N GLU A 275 -32.94 24.44 -34.55
CA GLU A 275 -33.48 23.52 -35.56
C GLU A 275 -32.85 22.12 -35.46
N ARG A 276 -31.62 22.00 -34.97
CA ARG A 276 -30.89 20.71 -34.84
C ARG A 276 -31.33 19.88 -33.64
N PHE A 277 -31.52 20.52 -32.47
CA PHE A 277 -31.79 19.83 -31.21
C PHE A 277 -33.24 19.99 -30.73
N CYS A 278 -33.89 21.11 -31.08
CA CYS A 278 -35.12 21.58 -30.45
C CYS A 278 -36.25 21.82 -31.47
N GLU A 279 -36.21 21.20 -32.66
CA GLU A 279 -37.19 21.36 -33.76
C GLU A 279 -38.65 21.24 -33.27
N ASN A 280 -38.94 20.21 -32.47
CA ASN A 280 -40.26 19.93 -31.92
C ASN A 280 -40.62 20.76 -30.66
N THR A 281 -39.70 21.59 -30.16
CA THR A 281 -39.92 22.41 -28.95
C THR A 281 -40.64 23.71 -29.34
N GLN A 282 -41.82 23.90 -28.77
CA GLN A 282 -42.63 25.12 -28.91
C GLN A 282 -41.93 26.32 -28.24
N ALA A 283 -42.01 27.48 -28.90
CA ALA A 283 -41.55 28.76 -28.36
C ALA A 283 -42.45 29.26 -27.22
N GLY A 284 -41.92 30.16 -26.39
CA GLY A 284 -42.58 30.65 -25.18
C GLY A 284 -42.35 29.79 -23.93
N GLU A 285 -42.73 30.34 -22.78
CA GLU A 285 -42.60 29.78 -21.43
C GLU A 285 -41.19 29.32 -21.02
N GLY A 286 -40.15 29.85 -21.66
CA GLY A 286 -38.76 29.47 -21.44
C GLY A 286 -38.35 28.10 -22.03
N LYS A 287 -39.26 27.39 -22.71
CA LYS A 287 -39.07 25.98 -23.13
C LYS A 287 -37.88 25.78 -24.05
N VAL A 288 -37.69 26.66 -25.03
CA VAL A 288 -36.55 26.59 -25.96
C VAL A 288 -35.22 26.83 -25.25
N TYR A 289 -35.16 27.74 -24.26
CA TYR A 289 -33.96 27.88 -23.42
C TYR A 289 -33.67 26.59 -22.64
N LYS A 290 -34.68 25.96 -22.02
CA LYS A 290 -34.51 24.71 -21.28
C LYS A 290 -34.01 23.56 -22.18
N CYS A 291 -34.53 23.45 -23.40
CA CYS A 291 -34.01 22.50 -24.41
C CYS A 291 -32.55 22.81 -24.80
N LEU A 292 -32.24 24.05 -25.19
CA LEU A 292 -30.88 24.45 -25.58
C LEU A 292 -29.86 24.32 -24.44
N PHE A 293 -30.27 24.47 -23.18
CA PHE A 293 -29.41 24.22 -22.02
C PHE A 293 -29.05 22.74 -21.84
N ASN A 294 -29.97 21.81 -22.14
CA ASN A 294 -29.69 20.37 -22.06
C ASN A 294 -28.65 19.94 -23.11
N HIS A 295 -28.79 20.41 -24.35
CA HIS A 295 -27.88 20.07 -25.46
C HIS A 295 -26.61 20.95 -25.51
N LYS A 296 -26.41 21.85 -24.53
CA LYS A 296 -25.36 22.88 -24.50
C LYS A 296 -23.93 22.32 -24.68
N PHE A 297 -23.68 21.12 -24.17
CA PHE A 297 -22.33 20.56 -24.10
C PHE A 297 -21.97 19.63 -25.28
N GLU A 298 -22.94 19.13 -26.03
CA GLU A 298 -22.70 18.22 -27.17
C GLU A 298 -21.74 18.84 -28.20
N GLU A 299 -20.81 18.07 -28.77
CA GLU A 299 -19.86 18.54 -29.79
C GLU A 299 -20.58 19.20 -31.00
N ALA A 300 -21.78 18.73 -31.28
CA ALA A 300 -22.67 19.21 -32.34
C ALA A 300 -23.22 20.65 -32.15
N MET A 301 -23.11 21.23 -30.93
CA MET A 301 -23.65 22.54 -30.55
C MET A 301 -22.63 23.67 -30.80
N SER A 302 -23.02 24.68 -31.57
CA SER A 302 -22.12 25.75 -32.01
C SER A 302 -21.49 26.53 -30.84
N GLU A 303 -20.21 26.90 -30.98
CA GLU A 303 -19.51 27.71 -29.97
C GLU A 303 -20.27 29.01 -29.65
N LYS A 304 -20.83 29.66 -30.66
CA LYS A 304 -21.58 30.92 -30.52
C LYS A 304 -22.83 30.74 -29.65
N CYS A 305 -23.58 29.66 -29.86
CA CYS A 305 -24.70 29.33 -28.99
C CYS A 305 -24.24 28.98 -27.57
N ARG A 306 -23.21 28.14 -27.44
CA ARG A 306 -22.61 27.74 -26.15
C ARG A 306 -22.16 28.95 -25.31
N ASP A 307 -21.61 29.97 -25.97
CA ASP A 307 -21.18 31.24 -25.39
C ASP A 307 -22.37 32.12 -24.95
N ALA A 308 -23.41 32.21 -25.78
CA ALA A 308 -24.64 32.95 -25.48
C ALA A 308 -25.39 32.31 -24.30
N LEU A 309 -25.61 30.99 -24.34
CA LEU A 309 -26.18 30.21 -23.24
C LEU A 309 -25.36 30.36 -21.96
N THR A 310 -24.02 30.33 -22.02
CA THR A 310 -23.17 30.54 -20.84
C THR A 310 -23.30 31.95 -20.26
N THR A 311 -23.44 32.97 -21.11
CA THR A 311 -23.71 34.34 -20.66
C THR A 311 -25.08 34.41 -19.97
N ARG A 312 -26.12 33.89 -20.61
CA ARG A 312 -27.50 33.81 -20.10
C ARG A 312 -27.58 33.08 -18.75
N GLN A 313 -26.89 31.95 -18.60
CA GLN A 313 -26.82 31.15 -17.37
C GLN A 313 -26.21 31.93 -16.20
N LYS A 314 -25.18 32.76 -16.46
CA LYS A 314 -24.56 33.61 -15.43
C LYS A 314 -25.48 34.78 -15.00
N LEU A 315 -26.30 35.32 -15.90
CA LEU A 315 -27.31 36.33 -15.53
C LEU A 315 -28.40 35.72 -14.63
N ILE A 316 -28.87 34.50 -14.92
CA ILE A 316 -29.85 33.77 -14.10
C ILE A 316 -29.35 33.57 -12.66
N ALA A 317 -28.04 33.37 -12.46
CA ALA A 317 -27.43 33.28 -11.13
C ALA A 317 -27.46 34.62 -10.34
N GLN A 318 -27.44 35.77 -11.04
CA GLN A 318 -27.53 37.10 -10.42
C GLN A 318 -28.96 37.49 -10.05
N ASP A 319 -29.95 37.17 -10.90
CA ASP A 319 -31.38 37.27 -10.59
C ASP A 319 -32.18 36.11 -11.23
N TYR A 320 -32.90 35.37 -10.39
CA TYR A 320 -33.75 34.24 -10.77
C TYR A 320 -34.83 34.62 -11.79
N ARG A 321 -35.24 35.89 -11.84
CA ARG A 321 -36.25 36.43 -12.77
C ARG A 321 -35.85 36.35 -14.24
N VAL A 322 -34.56 36.19 -14.55
CA VAL A 322 -34.05 35.99 -15.92
C VAL A 322 -34.39 34.59 -16.47
N SER A 323 -34.84 33.66 -15.61
CA SER A 323 -35.40 32.35 -15.98
C SER A 323 -36.93 32.35 -15.83
N TYR A 324 -37.65 32.30 -16.96
CA TYR A 324 -39.12 32.37 -16.94
C TYR A 324 -39.78 31.19 -16.23
N SER A 325 -39.28 29.96 -16.41
CA SER A 325 -39.86 28.75 -15.80
C SER A 325 -39.79 28.82 -14.28
N LEU A 326 -38.58 29.06 -13.74
CA LEU A 326 -38.32 29.22 -12.31
C LEU A 326 -39.07 30.43 -11.72
N ALA A 327 -39.10 31.56 -12.44
CA ALA A 327 -39.82 32.74 -12.01
C ALA A 327 -41.34 32.50 -11.97
N LYS A 328 -41.92 31.85 -12.98
CA LYS A 328 -43.35 31.51 -13.03
C LYS A 328 -43.72 30.55 -11.90
N ALA A 329 -42.98 29.45 -11.76
CA ALA A 329 -43.26 28.40 -10.79
C ALA A 329 -43.11 28.89 -9.33
N CYS A 330 -41.98 29.51 -8.99
CA CYS A 330 -41.66 29.83 -7.60
C CYS A 330 -42.15 31.21 -7.09
N LYS A 331 -42.66 32.11 -7.95
CA LYS A 331 -43.12 33.47 -7.57
C LYS A 331 -44.21 33.48 -6.48
N ALA A 332 -45.07 32.47 -6.45
CA ALA A 332 -46.07 32.34 -5.39
C ALA A 332 -45.43 31.89 -4.05
N ASP A 333 -44.56 30.89 -4.09
CA ASP A 333 -44.04 30.25 -2.88
C ASP A 333 -42.92 31.05 -2.21
N LEU A 334 -42.08 31.74 -3.00
CA LEU A 334 -41.11 32.71 -2.48
C LEU A 334 -41.78 33.80 -1.62
N ARG A 335 -42.96 34.27 -2.04
CA ARG A 335 -43.78 35.23 -1.29
C ARG A 335 -44.39 34.61 -0.02
N LYS A 336 -44.99 33.42 -0.12
CA LYS A 336 -45.57 32.69 1.03
C LYS A 336 -44.54 32.36 2.11
N GLN A 337 -43.33 31.97 1.72
CA GLN A 337 -42.25 31.58 2.64
C GLN A 337 -41.38 32.77 3.09
N HIS A 338 -41.67 33.98 2.60
CA HIS A 338 -40.97 35.23 2.92
C HIS A 338 -39.46 35.21 2.60
N CYS A 339 -39.11 34.58 1.47
CA CYS A 339 -37.74 34.51 0.97
C CYS A 339 -37.31 35.85 0.34
N ASN A 340 -37.10 36.86 1.19
CA ASN A 340 -36.73 38.22 0.78
C ASN A 340 -35.21 38.47 0.94
N LEU A 341 -34.63 39.14 -0.05
CA LEU A 341 -33.18 39.39 -0.15
C LEU A 341 -32.62 40.48 0.78
N GLU A 342 -33.48 41.24 1.47
CA GLU A 342 -33.07 42.51 2.10
C GLU A 342 -32.61 42.38 3.56
N ASN A 343 -33.08 41.37 4.30
CA ASN A 343 -32.88 41.31 5.76
C ASN A 343 -31.69 40.46 6.24
N ASN A 344 -31.13 39.58 5.42
CA ASN A 344 -29.96 38.74 5.77
C ASN A 344 -29.16 38.38 4.51
N LEU A 345 -28.04 39.07 4.25
CA LEU A 345 -27.19 38.79 3.08
C LEU A 345 -25.70 38.65 3.47
N PRO A 346 -25.03 37.55 3.11
CA PRO A 346 -23.58 37.52 2.96
C PRO A 346 -23.13 38.53 1.89
N ARG A 347 -21.93 39.10 2.00
CA ARG A 347 -21.45 40.19 1.11
C ARG A 347 -21.33 39.84 -0.39
N ALA A 348 -21.46 38.57 -0.79
CA ALA A 348 -21.24 38.12 -2.16
C ALA A 348 -22.48 38.35 -3.06
N ARG A 349 -22.33 39.17 -4.11
CA ARG A 349 -23.42 39.55 -5.03
C ARG A 349 -24.05 38.36 -5.78
N GLU A 350 -23.28 37.31 -6.10
CA GLU A 350 -23.80 36.16 -6.88
C GLU A 350 -24.46 35.05 -6.03
N ALA A 351 -24.64 35.23 -4.72
CA ALA A 351 -25.30 34.24 -3.85
C ALA A 351 -26.85 34.28 -3.92
N ARG A 352 -27.43 35.18 -4.72
CA ARG A 352 -28.85 35.56 -4.68
C ARG A 352 -29.79 34.42 -5.09
N LEU A 353 -29.59 33.80 -6.26
CA LEU A 353 -30.40 32.65 -6.68
C LEU A 353 -30.29 31.50 -5.66
N SER A 354 -29.05 31.15 -5.27
CA SER A 354 -28.78 30.06 -4.32
C SER A 354 -29.48 30.27 -2.98
N TYR A 355 -29.47 31.50 -2.45
CA TYR A 355 -30.18 31.85 -1.20
C TYR A 355 -31.70 31.63 -1.29
N LEU A 356 -32.31 32.02 -2.42
CA LEU A 356 -33.75 31.86 -2.63
C LEU A 356 -34.15 30.38 -2.77
N LEU A 357 -33.34 29.58 -3.47
CA LEU A 357 -33.53 28.12 -3.56
C LEU A 357 -33.40 27.45 -2.18
N LEU A 358 -32.32 27.72 -1.45
CA LEU A 358 -32.10 27.19 -0.08
C LEU A 358 -33.23 27.59 0.89
N CYS A 359 -33.82 28.78 0.71
CA CYS A 359 -34.95 29.26 1.51
C CYS A 359 -36.24 28.45 1.25
N LEU A 360 -36.56 28.18 -0.02
CA LEU A 360 -37.69 27.33 -0.42
C LEU A 360 -37.50 25.88 0.05
N GLU A 361 -36.32 25.33 -0.19
CA GLU A 361 -35.91 23.98 0.23
C GLU A 361 -36.00 23.82 1.76
N SER A 362 -35.54 24.83 2.51
CA SER A 362 -35.68 24.88 3.97
C SER A 362 -37.14 25.04 4.45
N ALA A 363 -38.05 25.50 3.59
CA ALA A 363 -39.49 25.44 3.87
C ALA A 363 -40.05 24.02 3.65
N VAL A 364 -39.66 23.34 2.56
CA VAL A 364 -40.04 21.95 2.26
C VAL A 364 -39.62 21.01 3.40
N HIS A 365 -38.35 21.03 3.83
CA HIS A 365 -37.88 20.20 4.95
C HIS A 365 -38.56 20.51 6.28
N ARG A 366 -39.15 21.70 6.45
CA ARG A 366 -39.96 22.08 7.63
C ARG A 366 -41.45 21.79 7.45
N GLY A 367 -41.80 20.89 6.52
CA GLY A 367 -43.17 20.43 6.27
C GLY A 367 -44.10 21.50 5.68
N ARG A 368 -43.54 22.60 5.15
CA ARG A 368 -44.33 23.69 4.59
C ARG A 368 -44.59 23.45 3.11
N MET A 369 -45.81 23.72 2.68
CA MET A 369 -46.21 23.55 1.28
C MET A 369 -45.46 24.52 0.35
N VAL A 370 -44.76 23.93 -0.61
CA VAL A 370 -44.25 24.53 -1.85
C VAL A 370 -44.89 23.74 -2.99
N SER A 371 -45.15 24.39 -4.13
CA SER A 371 -45.74 23.73 -5.30
C SER A 371 -44.77 22.73 -5.94
N GLY A 372 -45.29 21.60 -6.43
CA GLY A 372 -44.49 20.62 -7.17
C GLY A 372 -43.83 21.20 -8.42
N GLU A 373 -44.48 22.17 -9.07
CA GLU A 373 -43.92 22.93 -10.19
C GLU A 373 -42.67 23.72 -9.78
N CYS A 374 -42.67 24.35 -8.60
CA CYS A 374 -41.48 25.05 -8.08
C CYS A 374 -40.41 24.07 -7.59
N GLN A 375 -40.80 22.97 -6.94
CA GLN A 375 -39.86 21.96 -6.45
C GLN A 375 -39.10 21.27 -7.58
N GLY A 376 -39.73 21.05 -8.75
CA GLY A 376 -39.10 20.49 -9.95
C GLY A 376 -38.10 21.41 -10.67
N GLU A 377 -37.93 22.66 -10.22
CA GLU A 377 -36.91 23.60 -10.70
C GLU A 377 -35.76 23.80 -9.68
N ILE A 378 -35.75 23.05 -8.56
CA ILE A 378 -34.66 23.03 -7.57
C ILE A 378 -33.62 21.96 -7.98
N PRO A 379 -32.30 22.24 -7.99
CA PRO A 379 -31.29 21.26 -8.37
C PRO A 379 -31.23 20.05 -7.41
N GLU A 380 -31.43 18.84 -7.96
CA GLU A 380 -31.48 17.57 -7.21
C GLU A 380 -30.29 17.35 -6.27
N ILE A 381 -29.07 17.75 -6.68
CA ILE A 381 -27.86 17.58 -5.87
C ILE A 381 -27.91 18.37 -4.55
N VAL A 382 -28.57 19.53 -4.53
CA VAL A 382 -28.70 20.33 -3.29
C VAL A 382 -29.80 19.73 -2.41
N LEU A 383 -30.90 19.31 -3.03
CA LEU A 383 -32.06 18.72 -2.36
C LEU A 383 -31.75 17.34 -1.74
N HIS A 384 -30.86 16.55 -2.35
CA HIS A 384 -30.52 15.19 -1.89
C HIS A 384 -29.22 15.08 -1.10
N CYS A 385 -28.21 15.95 -1.31
CA CYS A 385 -26.96 15.94 -0.53
C CYS A 385 -26.91 16.99 0.58
N ARG A 386 -28.06 17.54 1.00
CA ARG A 386 -28.11 18.66 1.94
C ARG A 386 -27.35 18.37 3.24
N GLY A 387 -27.55 17.18 3.81
CA GLY A 387 -26.94 16.76 5.07
C GLY A 387 -25.42 16.72 5.00
N GLU A 388 -24.88 16.14 3.93
CA GLU A 388 -23.46 16.03 3.63
C GLU A 388 -22.83 17.41 3.31
N ILE A 389 -23.55 18.27 2.58
CA ILE A 389 -23.11 19.64 2.28
C ILE A 389 -22.94 20.45 3.57
N GLU A 390 -23.92 20.41 4.47
CA GLU A 390 -23.90 21.14 5.74
C GLU A 390 -22.89 20.54 6.75
N THR A 391 -22.84 19.21 6.90
CA THR A 391 -22.03 18.55 7.96
C THR A 391 -20.60 18.23 7.55
N HIS A 392 -20.31 18.00 6.27
CA HIS A 392 -18.99 17.56 5.81
C HIS A 392 -18.31 18.58 4.89
N CYS A 393 -19.07 19.31 4.06
CA CYS A 393 -18.51 20.25 3.10
C CYS A 393 -18.51 21.71 3.54
N SER A 394 -19.02 22.03 4.74
CA SER A 394 -19.09 23.41 5.27
C SER A 394 -19.84 24.38 4.33
N GLY A 395 -20.87 23.88 3.64
CA GLY A 395 -21.72 24.66 2.74
C GLY A 395 -21.32 24.62 1.25
N LEU A 396 -21.86 25.60 0.51
CA LEU A 396 -21.72 25.72 -0.94
C LEU A 396 -20.51 26.59 -1.32
N HIS A 397 -19.54 25.96 -1.99
CA HIS A 397 -18.27 26.53 -2.42
C HIS A 397 -18.17 26.60 -3.95
N ARG A 398 -17.53 27.67 -4.45
CA ARG A 398 -17.36 27.93 -5.89
C ARG A 398 -16.34 26.98 -6.55
N LYS A 399 -16.28 27.02 -7.89
CA LYS A 399 -15.37 26.22 -8.74
C LYS A 399 -15.38 24.71 -8.43
N GLY A 400 -16.56 24.08 -8.40
CA GLY A 400 -16.67 22.62 -8.19
C GLY A 400 -16.28 22.10 -6.80
N ARG A 401 -15.82 22.95 -5.86
CA ARG A 401 -15.28 22.50 -4.57
C ARG A 401 -16.28 21.74 -3.69
N THR A 402 -17.57 22.09 -3.71
CA THR A 402 -18.60 21.28 -3.04
C THR A 402 -18.86 19.96 -3.77
N LEU A 403 -18.77 19.92 -5.11
CA LEU A 403 -18.92 18.68 -5.87
C LEU A 403 -17.80 17.69 -5.52
N HIS A 404 -16.54 18.13 -5.57
CA HIS A 404 -15.39 17.32 -5.12
C HIS A 404 -15.49 16.90 -3.66
N CYS A 405 -15.96 17.78 -2.77
CA CYS A 405 -16.19 17.40 -1.39
C CYS A 405 -17.24 16.29 -1.26
N LEU A 406 -18.35 16.37 -2.00
CA LEU A 406 -19.35 15.30 -2.05
C LEU A 406 -18.79 14.02 -2.69
N MET A 407 -17.95 14.11 -3.72
CA MET A 407 -17.25 12.95 -4.32
C MET A 407 -16.30 12.29 -3.31
N LYS A 408 -15.54 13.08 -2.55
CA LYS A 408 -14.64 12.62 -1.48
C LYS A 408 -15.40 11.95 -0.32
N VAL A 409 -16.54 12.53 0.10
CA VAL A 409 -17.40 11.95 1.14
C VAL A 409 -18.09 10.68 0.63
N GLY A 410 -18.61 10.70 -0.61
CA GLY A 410 -19.19 9.54 -1.31
C GLY A 410 -18.20 8.43 -1.68
N ARG A 411 -16.89 8.70 -1.59
CA ARG A 411 -15.82 7.69 -1.66
C ARG A 411 -15.58 6.98 -0.32
N GLY A 412 -15.87 7.63 0.80
CA GLY A 412 -15.65 7.11 2.16
C GLY A 412 -14.39 7.63 2.88
N ASP A 413 -13.75 8.70 2.39
CA ASP A 413 -12.54 9.32 3.01
C ASP A 413 -12.75 9.85 4.44
N ARG A 414 -14.00 9.88 4.91
CA ARG A 414 -14.38 10.22 6.29
C ARG A 414 -15.35 9.14 6.78
N SER A 415 -15.34 8.89 8.09
CA SER A 415 -16.14 7.85 8.76
C SER A 415 -17.64 8.19 8.86
N ALA A 416 -18.25 8.58 7.74
CA ALA A 416 -19.64 8.96 7.63
C ALA A 416 -20.24 8.39 6.33
N THR A 417 -21.42 7.78 6.44
CA THR A 417 -22.15 7.19 5.31
C THR A 417 -23.00 8.25 4.62
N VAL A 418 -22.80 8.43 3.32
CA VAL A 418 -23.67 9.23 2.45
C VAL A 418 -25.04 8.56 2.30
N GLU A 419 -26.12 9.34 2.29
CA GLU A 419 -27.45 8.80 1.99
C GLU A 419 -27.53 8.32 0.53
N ASN A 420 -28.19 7.16 0.29
CA ASN A 420 -28.33 6.60 -1.05
C ASN A 420 -28.96 7.59 -2.07
N LEU A 421 -29.79 8.52 -1.60
CA LEU A 421 -30.36 9.59 -2.42
C LEU A 421 -29.29 10.60 -2.87
N CYS A 422 -28.42 11.05 -1.97
CA CYS A 422 -27.27 11.89 -2.31
C CYS A 422 -26.33 11.17 -3.29
N GLN A 423 -25.97 9.91 -3.00
CA GLN A 423 -25.03 9.14 -3.84
C GLN A 423 -25.57 8.96 -5.27
N ASN A 424 -26.87 8.72 -5.43
CA ASN A 424 -27.53 8.63 -6.74
C ASN A 424 -27.56 9.99 -7.46
N ALA A 425 -27.93 11.07 -6.78
CA ALA A 425 -27.94 12.43 -7.36
C ALA A 425 -26.53 12.87 -7.80
N LEU A 426 -25.51 12.50 -7.02
CA LEU A 426 -24.10 12.73 -7.33
C LEU A 426 -23.64 11.93 -8.55
N GLN A 427 -24.01 10.65 -8.64
CA GLN A 427 -23.68 9.81 -9.80
C GLN A 427 -24.37 10.31 -11.08
N ASN A 428 -25.64 10.70 -11.01
CA ASN A 428 -26.37 11.31 -12.13
C ASN A 428 -25.72 12.63 -12.60
N LEU A 429 -25.21 13.44 -11.67
CA LEU A 429 -24.53 14.69 -11.98
C LEU A 429 -23.17 14.47 -12.65
N VAL A 430 -22.37 13.50 -12.19
CA VAL A 430 -21.11 13.12 -12.87
C VAL A 430 -21.40 12.54 -14.26
N GLN A 431 -22.44 11.71 -14.40
CA GLN A 431 -22.83 11.12 -15.69
C GLN A 431 -23.33 12.16 -16.70
N SER A 432 -24.03 13.20 -16.26
CA SER A 432 -24.55 14.28 -17.14
C SER A 432 -23.53 15.39 -17.42
N ALA A 433 -22.44 15.48 -16.64
CA ALA A 433 -21.33 16.39 -16.89
C ALA A 433 -20.22 15.80 -17.79
N ASP A 434 -20.12 14.47 -17.87
CA ASP A 434 -19.07 13.69 -18.56
C ASP A 434 -17.66 14.33 -18.57
N PRO A 435 -17.03 14.47 -17.40
CA PRO A 435 -15.63 14.86 -17.30
C PRO A 435 -14.66 13.77 -17.80
N GLY A 436 -15.15 12.57 -18.17
CA GLY A 436 -14.36 11.51 -18.79
C GLY A 436 -14.05 11.81 -20.26
N ALA A 437 -15.00 12.40 -20.98
CA ALA A 437 -14.80 12.90 -22.34
C ALA A 437 -14.03 14.24 -22.39
N ASP A 438 -14.30 15.19 -21.48
CA ASP A 438 -13.55 16.46 -21.42
C ASP A 438 -13.29 16.92 -19.98
N TYR A 439 -12.08 16.63 -19.49
CA TYR A 439 -11.59 17.03 -18.17
C TYR A 439 -11.69 18.55 -17.90
N ARG A 440 -11.78 19.40 -18.93
CA ARG A 440 -11.89 20.87 -18.78
C ARG A 440 -13.25 21.29 -18.22
N ILE A 441 -14.28 20.43 -18.31
CA ILE A 441 -15.59 20.63 -17.68
C ILE A 441 -15.43 20.65 -16.16
N ASP A 442 -14.56 19.78 -15.63
CA ASP A 442 -14.13 19.85 -14.24
C ASP A 442 -13.05 20.93 -14.05
N ARG A 443 -13.52 22.13 -13.69
CA ARG A 443 -12.65 23.27 -13.40
C ARG A 443 -11.69 23.03 -12.23
N ALA A 444 -12.02 22.18 -11.26
CA ALA A 444 -11.18 21.96 -10.08
C ALA A 444 -10.09 20.92 -10.34
N LEU A 445 -10.40 19.87 -11.11
CA LEU A 445 -9.40 18.97 -11.69
C LEU A 445 -8.45 19.73 -12.62
N ASN A 446 -8.99 20.54 -13.54
CA ASN A 446 -8.19 21.32 -14.49
C ASN A 446 -7.25 22.32 -13.80
N GLU A 447 -7.75 23.13 -12.85
CA GLU A 447 -6.91 24.06 -12.06
C GLU A 447 -5.86 23.35 -11.19
N ALA A 448 -6.03 22.07 -10.84
CA ALA A 448 -5.05 21.29 -10.09
C ALA A 448 -4.01 20.59 -10.99
N CYS A 449 -4.41 20.11 -12.17
CA CYS A 449 -3.60 19.27 -13.04
C CYS A 449 -2.81 20.01 -14.14
N GLU A 450 -3.07 21.30 -14.37
CA GLU A 450 -2.38 22.14 -15.37
C GLU A 450 -0.84 21.94 -15.41
N SER A 451 -0.17 21.90 -14.25
CA SER A 451 1.29 21.68 -14.17
C SER A 451 1.73 20.28 -14.61
N VAL A 452 0.91 19.26 -14.41
CA VAL A 452 1.17 17.88 -14.84
C VAL A 452 0.91 17.73 -16.34
N ILE A 453 -0.14 18.38 -16.85
CA ILE A 453 -0.45 18.43 -18.29
C ILE A 453 0.71 19.09 -19.06
N GLN A 454 1.23 20.22 -18.56
CA GLN A 454 2.34 20.94 -19.21
C GLN A 454 3.70 20.20 -19.15
N THR A 455 3.94 19.36 -18.15
CA THR A 455 5.23 18.67 -17.95
C THR A 455 5.26 17.23 -18.48
N ALA A 456 4.12 16.53 -18.47
CA ALA A 456 4.01 15.14 -18.88
C ALA A 456 3.18 14.96 -20.16
N CYS A 457 1.93 15.46 -20.17
CA CYS A 457 0.97 15.23 -21.26
C CYS A 457 1.04 16.23 -22.43
N LYS A 458 2.10 17.03 -22.48
CA LYS A 458 2.34 18.13 -23.46
C LYS A 458 2.23 17.73 -24.95
N HIS A 459 2.31 16.45 -25.25
CA HIS A 459 2.23 15.90 -26.61
C HIS A 459 0.79 15.65 -27.09
N ILE A 460 -0.21 15.73 -26.19
CA ILE A 460 -1.63 15.51 -26.46
C ILE A 460 -2.36 16.86 -26.62
N ARG A 461 -3.39 16.91 -27.47
CA ARG A 461 -4.10 18.16 -27.78
C ARG A 461 -5.08 18.55 -26.66
N SER A 462 -5.12 19.83 -26.31
CA SER A 462 -5.98 20.36 -25.23
C SER A 462 -7.48 20.12 -25.50
N GLY A 463 -8.09 19.19 -24.75
CA GLY A 463 -9.49 18.76 -24.92
C GLY A 463 -9.67 17.41 -25.59
N ASP A 464 -8.59 16.68 -25.86
CA ASP A 464 -8.61 15.28 -26.28
C ASP A 464 -8.85 14.37 -25.05
N PRO A 465 -9.77 13.38 -25.10
CA PRO A 465 -9.98 12.41 -24.02
C PRO A 465 -8.70 11.69 -23.57
N MET A 466 -7.71 11.55 -24.47
CA MET A 466 -6.41 10.96 -24.13
C MET A 466 -5.62 11.75 -23.06
N ILE A 467 -5.93 13.01 -22.80
CA ILE A 467 -5.30 13.77 -21.69
C ILE A 467 -5.63 13.12 -20.34
N LEU A 468 -6.87 12.66 -20.14
CA LEU A 468 -7.24 11.99 -18.88
C LEU A 468 -6.51 10.64 -18.76
N SER A 469 -6.36 9.88 -19.85
CA SER A 469 -5.53 8.65 -19.87
C SER A 469 -4.09 8.93 -19.47
N CYS A 470 -3.45 9.93 -20.07
CA CYS A 470 -2.07 10.30 -19.74
C CYS A 470 -1.88 10.82 -18.30
N LEU A 471 -2.85 11.56 -17.76
CA LEU A 471 -2.84 11.97 -16.35
C LEU A 471 -2.91 10.76 -15.41
N MET A 472 -3.71 9.75 -15.76
CA MET A 472 -3.86 8.50 -15.02
C MET A 472 -2.62 7.59 -15.15
N GLU A 473 -2.01 7.51 -16.33
CA GLU A 473 -0.74 6.81 -16.57
C GLU A 473 0.43 7.42 -15.76
N HIS A 474 0.37 8.72 -15.46
CA HIS A 474 1.38 9.41 -14.66
C HIS A 474 1.06 9.52 -13.17
N LEU A 475 -0.07 9.00 -12.70
CA LEU A 475 -0.59 9.16 -11.33
C LEU A 475 0.41 8.80 -10.23
N TYR A 476 1.21 7.74 -10.43
CA TYR A 476 2.21 7.27 -9.47
C TYR A 476 3.67 7.63 -9.82
N THR A 477 3.87 8.59 -10.74
CA THR A 477 5.21 9.06 -11.16
C THR A 477 5.58 10.38 -10.48
N GLU A 478 6.89 10.67 -10.37
CA GLU A 478 7.42 11.92 -9.78
C GLU A 478 6.93 13.22 -10.48
N LYS A 479 6.26 13.11 -11.62
CA LYS A 479 5.65 14.25 -12.35
C LYS A 479 4.27 14.63 -11.81
N MET A 480 3.63 13.76 -11.03
CA MET A 480 2.31 14.02 -10.45
C MET A 480 2.41 14.99 -9.27
N VAL A 481 1.43 15.89 -9.16
CA VAL A 481 1.31 16.85 -8.05
C VAL A 481 0.15 16.41 -7.16
N GLY A 482 0.35 16.40 -5.84
CA GLY A 482 -0.63 15.84 -4.89
C GLY A 482 -2.04 16.43 -4.99
N ASP A 483 -2.20 17.72 -5.29
CA ASP A 483 -3.52 18.32 -5.53
C ASP A 483 -4.21 17.78 -6.80
N CYS A 484 -3.45 17.44 -7.86
CA CYS A 484 -3.97 16.79 -9.06
C CYS A 484 -4.29 15.32 -8.78
N GLU A 485 -3.37 14.59 -8.14
CA GLU A 485 -3.53 13.19 -7.69
C GLU A 485 -4.85 13.00 -6.92
N HIS A 486 -5.11 13.86 -5.93
CA HIS A 486 -6.32 13.78 -5.11
C HIS A 486 -7.61 14.04 -5.93
N ARG A 487 -7.58 14.94 -6.93
CA ARG A 487 -8.75 15.23 -7.78
C ARG A 487 -8.98 14.12 -8.82
N LEU A 488 -7.91 13.55 -9.38
CA LEU A 488 -7.99 12.37 -10.25
C LEU A 488 -8.59 11.19 -9.51
N LEU A 489 -8.08 10.85 -8.33
CA LEU A 489 -8.58 9.75 -7.49
C LEU A 489 -10.03 9.98 -7.00
N GLU A 490 -10.47 11.24 -6.83
CA GLU A 490 -11.87 11.55 -6.49
C GLU A 490 -12.81 11.27 -7.68
N LEU A 491 -12.37 11.54 -8.92
CA LEU A 491 -13.14 11.30 -10.15
C LEU A 491 -13.10 9.83 -10.60
N GLN A 492 -11.94 9.19 -10.51
CA GLN A 492 -11.68 7.80 -10.86
C GLN A 492 -12.63 6.82 -10.16
N TYR A 493 -13.02 7.09 -8.91
CA TYR A 493 -13.99 6.30 -8.16
C TYR A 493 -15.37 6.19 -8.85
N PHE A 494 -15.79 7.24 -9.57
CA PHE A 494 -17.06 7.26 -10.29
C PHE A 494 -16.92 6.70 -11.71
N ILE A 495 -15.84 7.07 -12.43
CA ILE A 495 -15.55 6.55 -13.78
C ILE A 495 -15.35 5.02 -13.76
N SER A 496 -14.66 4.47 -12.78
CA SER A 496 -14.44 3.02 -12.67
C SER A 496 -15.73 2.22 -12.37
N ARG A 497 -16.81 2.87 -11.93
CA ARG A 497 -18.06 2.21 -11.52
C ARG A 497 -19.15 2.18 -12.59
N ASP A 498 -19.25 3.19 -13.47
CA ASP A 498 -20.07 3.07 -14.68
C ASP A 498 -19.20 3.02 -15.95
N TRP A 499 -19.20 1.86 -16.60
CA TRP A 499 -18.45 1.57 -17.83
C TRP A 499 -18.79 2.50 -19.02
N LYS A 500 -19.89 3.26 -18.93
CA LYS A 500 -20.24 4.34 -19.88
C LYS A 500 -19.31 5.56 -19.79
N LEU A 501 -18.60 5.74 -18.68
CA LEU A 501 -17.77 6.92 -18.39
C LEU A 501 -16.29 6.75 -18.80
N ASP A 502 -15.90 5.60 -19.33
CA ASP A 502 -14.65 5.45 -20.08
C ASP A 502 -15.00 5.39 -21.58
N PRO A 503 -14.75 6.45 -22.36
CA PRO A 503 -15.17 6.53 -23.76
C PRO A 503 -14.53 5.45 -24.66
N ILE A 504 -13.33 4.99 -24.32
CA ILE A 504 -12.57 4.02 -25.11
C ILE A 504 -13.12 2.62 -24.87
N LEU A 505 -13.33 2.25 -23.60
CA LEU A 505 -13.97 1.00 -23.21
C LEU A 505 -15.39 0.90 -23.79
N TYR A 506 -16.20 1.97 -23.69
CA TYR A 506 -17.55 1.97 -24.26
C TYR A 506 -17.51 1.73 -25.77
N LEU A 507 -16.76 2.56 -26.51
CA LEU A 507 -16.64 2.48 -27.97
C LEU A 507 -16.13 1.13 -28.47
N LYS A 508 -15.24 0.46 -27.71
CA LYS A 508 -14.70 -0.85 -28.07
C LYS A 508 -15.56 -2.03 -27.61
N CYS A 509 -16.34 -1.90 -26.53
CA CYS A 509 -17.10 -3.00 -25.94
C CYS A 509 -18.63 -2.96 -26.13
N GLU A 510 -19.25 -1.86 -26.58
CA GLU A 510 -20.71 -1.74 -26.72
C GLU A 510 -21.35 -2.92 -27.49
N GLY A 511 -20.79 -3.28 -28.64
CA GLY A 511 -21.25 -4.40 -29.46
C GLY A 511 -21.09 -5.77 -28.79
N ASP A 512 -20.11 -5.93 -27.89
CA ASP A 512 -19.96 -7.14 -27.07
C ASP A 512 -20.91 -7.13 -25.87
N ALA A 513 -21.13 -5.98 -25.22
CA ALA A 513 -22.07 -5.82 -24.12
C ALA A 513 -23.52 -6.13 -24.55
N ALA A 514 -23.95 -5.60 -25.70
CA ALA A 514 -25.26 -5.93 -26.26
C ALA A 514 -25.39 -7.42 -26.61
N ARG A 515 -24.33 -8.02 -27.17
CA ARG A 515 -24.30 -9.41 -27.68
C ARG A 515 -24.16 -10.49 -26.61
N LEU A 516 -23.48 -10.20 -25.51
CA LEU A 516 -23.08 -11.16 -24.47
C LEU A 516 -23.66 -10.83 -23.09
N CYS A 517 -23.90 -9.55 -22.81
CA CYS A 517 -24.41 -9.05 -21.52
C CYS A 517 -25.86 -8.53 -21.62
N HIS A 518 -26.51 -8.72 -22.78
CA HIS A 518 -27.92 -8.42 -23.05
C HIS A 518 -28.37 -6.98 -22.76
N THR A 519 -27.45 -6.01 -22.82
CA THR A 519 -27.80 -4.59 -22.73
C THR A 519 -28.60 -4.16 -23.97
N ARG A 520 -29.88 -3.81 -23.79
CA ARG A 520 -30.70 -3.22 -24.86
C ARG A 520 -30.23 -1.81 -25.15
N GLY A 521 -30.25 -1.40 -26.42
CA GLY A 521 -29.71 -0.11 -26.86
C GLY A 521 -30.54 1.09 -26.41
N TRP A 522 -29.87 2.05 -25.78
CA TRP A 522 -30.24 3.45 -25.44
C TRP A 522 -31.63 3.79 -24.86
N ASN A 523 -32.73 3.31 -25.43
CA ASN A 523 -34.02 4.03 -25.43
C ASN A 523 -35.15 3.40 -24.58
N GLU A 524 -34.86 2.46 -23.68
CA GLU A 524 -35.84 1.90 -22.72
C GLU A 524 -35.34 2.05 -21.27
N THR A 525 -35.83 3.06 -20.56
CA THR A 525 -35.54 3.30 -19.13
C THR A 525 -36.34 2.36 -18.21
N SER A 526 -36.10 1.04 -18.31
CA SER A 526 -36.69 0.05 -17.39
C SER A 526 -35.93 -1.28 -17.38
N GLU A 527 -34.85 -1.39 -16.61
CA GLU A 527 -34.70 -2.44 -15.58
C GLU A 527 -33.45 -2.24 -14.69
N LEU A 528 -33.49 -2.82 -13.49
CA LEU A 528 -32.60 -2.51 -12.36
C LEU A 528 -31.23 -3.23 -12.43
N MET A 529 -30.36 -2.81 -13.37
CA MET A 529 -28.97 -3.28 -13.45
C MET A 529 -28.03 -2.42 -12.56
N PRO A 530 -27.32 -3.00 -11.57
CA PRO A 530 -26.40 -2.24 -10.72
C PRO A 530 -25.20 -1.65 -11.50
N PRO A 531 -24.66 -0.48 -11.08
CA PRO A 531 -23.38 0.02 -11.59
C PRO A 531 -22.28 -1.06 -11.51
N GLY A 532 -21.51 -1.22 -12.58
CA GLY A 532 -20.47 -2.24 -12.70
C GLY A 532 -20.92 -3.65 -13.13
N ALA A 533 -22.23 -3.93 -13.22
CA ALA A 533 -22.73 -5.25 -13.64
C ALA A 533 -22.32 -5.63 -15.07
N VAL A 534 -22.32 -4.67 -16.01
CA VAL A 534 -21.92 -4.91 -17.41
C VAL A 534 -20.42 -5.20 -17.52
N PHE A 535 -19.56 -4.43 -16.83
CA PHE A 535 -18.13 -4.71 -16.78
C PHE A 535 -17.84 -6.10 -16.19
N SER A 536 -18.53 -6.46 -15.10
CA SER A 536 -18.42 -7.80 -14.49
C SER A 536 -18.82 -8.93 -15.44
N CYS A 537 -19.75 -8.67 -16.35
CA CYS A 537 -20.09 -9.60 -17.43
C CYS A 537 -18.99 -9.64 -18.51
N LEU A 538 -18.54 -8.50 -19.04
CA LEU A 538 -17.48 -8.42 -20.04
C LEU A 538 -16.20 -9.15 -19.57
N TYR A 539 -15.78 -8.91 -18.32
CA TYR A 539 -14.69 -9.62 -17.66
C TYR A 539 -14.85 -11.16 -17.74
N ARG A 540 -16.03 -11.68 -17.37
CA ARG A 540 -16.38 -13.11 -17.43
C ARG A 540 -16.39 -13.68 -18.86
N HIS A 541 -16.28 -12.87 -19.89
CA HIS A 541 -16.15 -13.28 -21.30
C HIS A 541 -14.76 -13.02 -21.90
N ALA A 542 -13.87 -12.29 -21.21
CA ALA A 542 -12.49 -12.04 -21.63
C ALA A 542 -11.57 -13.28 -21.45
N TYR A 543 -11.88 -14.13 -20.47
CA TYR A 543 -11.03 -15.24 -20.01
C TYR A 543 -11.61 -16.65 -20.27
N ARG A 544 -12.70 -16.79 -21.04
CA ARG A 544 -13.30 -18.11 -21.34
C ARG A 544 -12.43 -18.96 -22.27
N THR A 545 -12.30 -20.25 -21.93
CA THR A 545 -11.80 -21.27 -22.86
C THR A 545 -12.79 -21.47 -24.02
N GLU A 546 -12.35 -22.13 -25.09
CA GLU A 546 -13.17 -22.28 -26.32
C GLU A 546 -14.44 -23.11 -26.07
N GLU A 547 -14.35 -24.07 -25.15
CA GLU A 547 -15.42 -24.96 -24.71
C GLU A 547 -16.47 -24.25 -23.82
N GLN A 548 -16.10 -23.13 -23.20
CA GLN A 548 -16.97 -22.36 -22.29
C GLN A 548 -17.87 -21.34 -23.01
N GLY A 549 -17.84 -21.29 -24.35
CA GLY A 549 -18.75 -20.50 -25.17
C GLY A 549 -18.19 -19.16 -25.66
N ARG A 550 -19.09 -18.24 -26.06
CA ARG A 550 -18.75 -17.02 -26.81
C ARG A 550 -17.82 -16.08 -26.03
N ARG A 551 -16.69 -15.70 -26.63
CA ARG A 551 -15.70 -14.75 -26.11
C ARG A 551 -15.98 -13.30 -26.58
N LEU A 552 -15.31 -12.33 -25.95
CA LEU A 552 -15.19 -10.95 -26.45
C LEU A 552 -14.47 -10.88 -27.82
N SER A 553 -14.62 -9.75 -28.50
CA SER A 553 -13.72 -9.29 -29.55
C SER A 553 -12.31 -8.98 -29.02
N ARG A 554 -11.31 -8.93 -29.93
CA ARG A 554 -9.90 -8.64 -29.57
C ARG A 554 -9.77 -7.26 -28.92
N ASP A 555 -10.33 -6.23 -29.54
CA ASP A 555 -10.29 -4.85 -29.07
C ASP A 555 -10.95 -4.70 -27.70
N CYS A 556 -12.18 -5.21 -27.52
CA CYS A 556 -12.85 -5.15 -26.21
C CYS A 556 -12.08 -5.93 -25.14
N LYS A 557 -11.46 -7.08 -25.48
CA LYS A 557 -10.61 -7.81 -24.54
C LYS A 557 -9.41 -6.97 -24.08
N VAL A 558 -8.74 -6.25 -24.98
CA VAL A 558 -7.61 -5.38 -24.62
C VAL A 558 -8.07 -4.24 -23.69
N GLU A 559 -9.19 -3.58 -23.97
CA GLU A 559 -9.71 -2.52 -23.10
C GLU A 559 -10.16 -3.05 -21.72
N VAL A 560 -10.81 -4.22 -21.67
CA VAL A 560 -11.13 -4.89 -20.40
C VAL A 560 -9.85 -5.21 -19.61
N GLN A 561 -8.76 -5.62 -20.28
CA GLN A 561 -7.46 -5.87 -19.63
C GLN A 561 -6.77 -4.57 -19.16
N ARG A 562 -6.80 -3.48 -19.94
CA ARG A 562 -6.35 -2.14 -19.47
C ARG A 562 -7.08 -1.74 -18.20
N ILE A 563 -8.40 -1.86 -18.19
CA ILE A 563 -9.24 -1.45 -17.07
C ILE A 563 -9.06 -2.35 -15.84
N LEU A 564 -8.76 -3.63 -16.00
CA LEU A 564 -8.37 -4.50 -14.89
C LEU A 564 -7.04 -4.04 -14.27
N HIS A 565 -6.04 -3.75 -15.09
CA HIS A 565 -4.74 -3.26 -14.63
C HIS A 565 -4.87 -1.89 -13.92
N GLN A 566 -5.65 -0.96 -14.47
CA GLN A 566 -5.94 0.34 -13.84
C GLN A 566 -6.76 0.22 -12.54
N ARG A 567 -7.60 -0.83 -12.37
CA ARG A 567 -8.32 -1.10 -11.11
C ARG A 567 -7.45 -1.77 -10.05
N ALA A 568 -6.54 -2.64 -10.45
CA ALA A 568 -5.56 -3.25 -9.53
C ALA A 568 -4.67 -2.18 -8.86
N LEU A 569 -4.51 -1.03 -9.51
CA LEU A 569 -3.75 0.13 -9.03
C LEU A 569 -4.59 1.17 -8.22
N ASP A 570 -5.82 0.84 -7.81
CA ASP A 570 -6.75 1.80 -7.16
C ASP A 570 -7.69 1.16 -6.11
N VAL A 571 -8.08 -0.10 -6.29
CA VAL A 571 -9.04 -0.74 -5.40
C VAL A 571 -8.35 -1.30 -4.14
N LYS A 572 -8.53 -0.61 -3.00
CA LYS A 572 -8.41 -1.25 -1.68
C LYS A 572 -9.32 -2.48 -1.64
N LEU A 573 -8.70 -3.64 -1.45
CA LEU A 573 -9.31 -4.97 -1.31
C LEU A 573 -9.92 -5.59 -2.59
N GLU A 574 -9.42 -6.75 -3.02
CA GLU A 574 -9.98 -7.48 -4.18
C GLU A 574 -11.49 -7.82 -3.97
N PRO A 575 -12.35 -7.70 -5.00
CA PRO A 575 -13.78 -8.00 -4.87
C PRO A 575 -14.15 -9.44 -4.47
N GLU A 576 -13.25 -10.43 -4.56
CA GLU A 576 -13.43 -11.77 -3.98
C GLU A 576 -13.21 -11.72 -2.45
N LEU A 577 -12.08 -11.13 -2.03
CA LEU A 577 -11.74 -10.85 -0.63
C LEU A 577 -12.86 -10.04 0.07
N GLN A 578 -13.36 -8.97 -0.57
CA GLN A 578 -14.46 -8.16 -0.04
C GLN A 578 -15.80 -8.92 0.06
N ARG A 579 -16.01 -10.01 -0.68
CA ARG A 579 -17.22 -10.85 -0.54
C ARG A 579 -17.07 -11.97 0.47
N ARG A 580 -15.84 -12.45 0.72
CA ARG A 580 -15.59 -13.63 1.57
C ARG A 580 -15.03 -13.30 2.95
N CYS A 581 -14.25 -12.23 3.07
CA CYS A 581 -13.43 -11.92 4.24
C CYS A 581 -13.93 -10.76 5.10
N MET A 582 -14.97 -10.02 4.72
CA MET A 582 -15.42 -8.81 5.48
C MET A 582 -15.66 -9.07 6.98
N THR A 583 -16.21 -10.23 7.35
CA THR A 583 -16.41 -10.61 8.76
C THR A 583 -15.09 -10.89 9.50
N ASP A 584 -14.10 -11.48 8.81
CA ASP A 584 -12.78 -11.76 9.39
C ASP A 584 -11.93 -10.48 9.45
N LEU A 585 -11.99 -9.62 8.43
CA LEU A 585 -11.36 -8.30 8.42
C LEU A 585 -11.89 -7.41 9.56
N GLY A 586 -13.21 -7.34 9.74
CA GLY A 586 -13.82 -6.59 10.84
C GLY A 586 -13.56 -7.17 12.24
N LYS A 587 -13.02 -8.40 12.32
CA LYS A 587 -12.72 -9.11 13.58
C LYS A 587 -11.24 -9.09 13.93
N TRP A 588 -10.36 -9.23 12.94
CA TRP A 588 -8.90 -9.38 13.13
C TRP A 588 -8.09 -8.18 12.63
N CYS A 589 -8.61 -7.43 11.66
CA CYS A 589 -7.84 -6.45 10.87
C CYS A 589 -8.40 -5.03 10.94
N SER A 590 -9.25 -4.71 11.92
CA SER A 590 -9.92 -3.40 12.02
C SER A 590 -9.00 -2.19 12.20
N GLU A 591 -7.72 -2.41 12.51
CA GLU A 591 -6.71 -1.36 12.69
C GLU A 591 -5.73 -1.24 11.49
N LYS A 592 -5.59 -2.29 10.66
CA LYS A 592 -4.76 -2.31 9.43
C LYS A 592 -5.65 -1.95 8.23
N THR A 593 -5.68 -0.67 7.83
CA THR A 593 -6.68 -0.14 6.86
C THR A 593 -6.08 0.65 5.68
N ASP A 594 -4.76 0.64 5.49
CA ASP A 594 -4.12 1.16 4.28
C ASP A 594 -3.96 0.07 3.21
N THR A 595 -3.90 0.49 1.95
CA THR A 595 -3.78 -0.38 0.76
C THR A 595 -2.74 -1.48 0.96
N GLY A 596 -3.16 -2.74 0.96
CA GLY A 596 -2.29 -3.93 1.02
C GLY A 596 -2.12 -4.50 2.42
N GLN A 597 -2.19 -3.66 3.47
CA GLN A 597 -2.12 -4.14 4.86
C GLN A 597 -3.30 -5.06 5.21
N GLU A 598 -4.43 -4.93 4.50
CA GLU A 598 -5.61 -5.76 4.73
C GLU A 598 -5.37 -7.22 4.33
N LEU A 599 -4.63 -7.45 3.24
CA LEU A 599 -4.23 -8.80 2.80
C LEU A 599 -3.11 -9.36 3.68
N GLU A 600 -2.08 -8.55 3.97
CA GLU A 600 -1.00 -8.88 4.93
C GLU A 600 -1.59 -9.37 6.27
N CYS A 601 -2.62 -8.68 6.78
CA CYS A 601 -3.32 -9.07 8.01
C CYS A 601 -4.11 -10.38 7.91
N LEU A 602 -4.77 -10.64 6.77
CA LEU A 602 -5.44 -11.91 6.56
C LEU A 602 -4.43 -13.06 6.39
N GLN A 603 -3.29 -12.80 5.77
CA GLN A 603 -2.17 -13.75 5.70
C GLN A 603 -1.58 -14.00 7.10
N ASP A 604 -1.44 -12.97 7.96
CA ASP A 604 -1.06 -13.11 9.37
C ASP A 604 -2.01 -14.10 10.08
N HIS A 605 -3.32 -13.87 9.96
CA HIS A 605 -4.39 -14.64 10.63
C HIS A 605 -4.92 -15.86 9.86
N LEU A 606 -4.22 -16.34 8.82
CA LEU A 606 -4.72 -17.40 7.91
C LEU A 606 -5.31 -18.64 8.61
N GLU A 607 -4.75 -19.06 9.74
CA GLU A 607 -5.24 -20.23 10.51
C GLU A 607 -6.52 -19.95 11.32
N ASP A 608 -6.84 -18.68 11.57
CA ASP A 608 -8.02 -18.19 12.30
C ASP A 608 -9.20 -17.80 11.41
N LEU A 609 -8.97 -17.62 10.10
CA LEU A 609 -10.00 -17.18 9.13
C LEU A 609 -11.08 -18.25 8.89
N MET A 610 -12.30 -17.82 8.55
CA MET A 610 -13.33 -18.74 8.07
C MET A 610 -12.89 -19.44 6.78
N PRO A 611 -13.30 -20.71 6.53
CA PRO A 611 -12.83 -21.49 5.37
C PRO A 611 -13.00 -20.77 4.02
N ALA A 612 -14.13 -20.09 3.81
CA ALA A 612 -14.43 -19.39 2.56
C ALA A 612 -13.58 -18.10 2.35
N CYS A 613 -13.05 -17.50 3.42
CA CYS A 613 -12.07 -16.42 3.31
C CYS A 613 -10.65 -17.00 3.11
N ARG A 614 -10.29 -18.02 3.90
CA ARG A 614 -9.01 -18.73 3.83
C ARG A 614 -8.71 -19.28 2.44
N GLU A 615 -9.72 -19.76 1.73
CA GLU A 615 -9.62 -20.23 0.34
C GLU A 615 -9.20 -19.11 -0.63
N VAL A 616 -9.84 -17.93 -0.54
CA VAL A 616 -9.49 -16.77 -1.40
C VAL A 616 -8.11 -16.23 -1.05
N VAL A 617 -7.81 -16.00 0.24
CA VAL A 617 -6.50 -15.53 0.70
C VAL A 617 -5.41 -16.49 0.26
N GLY A 618 -5.63 -17.80 0.37
CA GLY A 618 -4.68 -18.82 -0.08
C GLY A 618 -4.46 -18.82 -1.59
N ASN A 619 -5.52 -18.69 -2.39
CA ASN A 619 -5.39 -18.61 -3.86
C ASN A 619 -4.64 -17.34 -4.29
N LEU A 620 -4.87 -16.21 -3.64
CA LEU A 620 -4.16 -14.95 -3.93
C LEU A 620 -2.68 -15.01 -3.51
N THR A 621 -2.40 -15.57 -2.33
CA THR A 621 -1.02 -15.82 -1.84
C THR A 621 -0.25 -16.80 -2.73
N GLU A 622 -0.95 -17.78 -3.32
CA GLU A 622 -0.34 -18.67 -4.33
C GLU A 622 0.07 -17.89 -5.59
N LEU A 623 -0.77 -16.97 -6.08
CA LEU A 623 -0.46 -16.13 -7.25
C LEU A 623 0.69 -15.16 -6.99
N GLU A 624 0.74 -14.51 -5.81
CA GLU A 624 1.87 -13.67 -5.37
C GLU A 624 3.21 -14.44 -5.32
N SER A 625 3.15 -15.78 -5.18
CA SER A 625 4.35 -16.63 -5.22
C SER A 625 4.79 -17.07 -6.62
N GLU A 626 3.89 -16.99 -7.61
CA GLU A 626 4.19 -17.21 -9.03
C GLU A 626 4.70 -15.92 -9.69
N ASP A 627 4.05 -14.79 -9.40
CA ASP A 627 4.47 -13.46 -9.83
C ASP A 627 4.40 -12.44 -8.68
N ILE A 628 5.58 -12.11 -8.14
CA ILE A 628 5.72 -11.15 -7.05
C ILE A 628 5.53 -9.68 -7.49
N GLN A 629 5.35 -9.41 -8.79
CA GLN A 629 4.92 -8.08 -9.26
C GLN A 629 3.49 -7.73 -8.82
N ILE A 630 2.73 -8.72 -8.32
CA ILE A 630 1.43 -8.50 -7.66
C ILE A 630 1.60 -7.72 -6.34
N ASP A 631 2.67 -7.94 -5.57
CA ASP A 631 2.99 -7.14 -4.38
C ASP A 631 3.78 -5.89 -4.75
N ALA A 632 3.06 -4.87 -5.21
CA ALA A 632 3.60 -3.57 -5.55
C ALA A 632 4.26 -2.83 -4.36
N LEU A 633 3.92 -3.18 -3.10
CA LEU A 633 4.57 -2.59 -1.92
C LEU A 633 5.95 -3.20 -1.70
N LEU A 634 6.06 -4.52 -1.80
CA LEU A 634 7.33 -5.23 -1.69
C LEU A 634 8.25 -4.86 -2.84
N ILE A 635 7.79 -4.90 -4.10
CA ILE A 635 8.60 -4.47 -5.25
C ILE A 635 9.12 -3.05 -5.06
N ARG A 636 8.27 -2.08 -4.68
CA ARG A 636 8.69 -0.70 -4.44
C ARG A 636 9.70 -0.57 -3.29
N ALA A 637 9.62 -1.43 -2.28
CA ALA A 637 10.65 -1.49 -1.24
C ALA A 637 11.94 -2.16 -1.74
N CYS A 638 11.85 -3.15 -2.61
CA CYS A 638 12.95 -3.97 -3.09
C CYS A 638 13.66 -3.44 -4.34
N GLU A 639 13.14 -2.42 -5.02
CA GLU A 639 13.73 -1.83 -6.23
C GLU A 639 15.27 -1.66 -6.20
N PRO A 640 15.91 -1.18 -5.12
CA PRO A 640 17.38 -1.01 -5.09
C PRO A 640 18.14 -2.34 -5.12
N ILE A 641 17.60 -3.41 -4.52
CA ILE A 641 18.23 -4.74 -4.54
C ILE A 641 17.92 -5.47 -5.86
N ILE A 642 16.74 -5.24 -6.44
CA ILE A 642 16.33 -5.78 -7.75
C ILE A 642 17.29 -5.28 -8.84
N GLN A 643 17.46 -3.96 -8.95
CA GLN A 643 18.36 -3.34 -9.94
C GLN A 643 19.83 -3.76 -9.75
N ALA A 644 20.29 -3.93 -8.50
CA ALA A 644 21.70 -4.18 -8.21
C ALA A 644 22.12 -5.66 -8.32
N HIS A 645 21.23 -6.62 -8.01
CA HIS A 645 21.58 -8.05 -7.92
C HIS A 645 20.63 -9.00 -8.67
N CYS A 646 19.43 -8.56 -9.07
CA CYS A 646 18.41 -9.42 -9.70
C CYS A 646 17.95 -8.96 -11.09
N HIS A 647 18.63 -7.99 -11.71
CA HIS A 647 18.26 -7.42 -13.02
C HIS A 647 18.07 -8.49 -14.13
N ASP A 648 19.02 -9.42 -14.27
CA ASP A 648 18.94 -10.58 -15.19
C ASP A 648 17.67 -11.42 -15.02
N VAL A 649 17.08 -11.42 -13.81
CA VAL A 649 15.87 -12.19 -13.46
C VAL A 649 14.59 -11.34 -13.64
N ALA A 650 14.68 -10.02 -13.47
CA ALA A 650 13.57 -9.10 -13.67
C ALA A 650 13.27 -8.85 -15.16
N ASP A 651 14.30 -8.74 -16.01
CA ASP A 651 14.14 -8.50 -17.45
C ASP A 651 13.73 -9.77 -18.23
N ASN A 652 14.17 -10.96 -17.79
CA ASN A 652 13.87 -12.22 -18.47
C ASN A 652 12.59 -12.87 -17.92
N GLN A 653 11.45 -12.54 -18.53
CA GLN A 653 10.10 -13.08 -18.25
C GLN A 653 9.92 -14.58 -18.61
N VAL A 654 10.90 -15.43 -18.27
CA VAL A 654 11.03 -16.81 -18.80
C VAL A 654 10.67 -17.89 -17.77
N ASP A 655 11.02 -17.69 -16.49
CA ASP A 655 10.70 -18.62 -15.40
C ASP A 655 10.04 -17.86 -14.23
N THR A 656 8.85 -18.31 -13.81
CA THR A 656 8.04 -17.68 -12.76
C THR A 656 8.50 -18.07 -11.34
N GLY A 657 8.43 -17.12 -10.41
CA GLY A 657 8.91 -17.26 -9.02
C GLY A 657 10.41 -17.02 -8.81
N ASP A 658 11.23 -16.86 -9.85
CA ASP A 658 12.69 -16.67 -9.73
C ASP A 658 13.09 -15.36 -9.00
N LEU A 659 12.32 -14.28 -9.17
CA LEU A 659 12.62 -12.99 -8.57
C LEU A 659 12.60 -13.04 -7.02
N MET A 660 11.64 -13.77 -6.43
CA MET A 660 11.57 -13.94 -4.98
C MET A 660 12.75 -14.77 -4.44
N GLU A 661 13.17 -15.83 -5.14
CA GLU A 661 14.36 -16.58 -4.76
C GLU A 661 15.62 -15.68 -4.78
N CYS A 662 15.76 -14.83 -5.81
CA CYS A 662 16.86 -13.86 -5.88
C CYS A 662 16.83 -12.84 -4.72
N LEU A 663 15.64 -12.36 -4.33
CA LEU A 663 15.47 -11.47 -3.17
C LEU A 663 15.84 -12.16 -1.85
N VAL A 664 15.44 -13.41 -1.64
CA VAL A 664 15.81 -14.21 -0.46
C VAL A 664 17.32 -14.48 -0.42
N GLN A 665 17.93 -14.87 -1.54
CA GLN A 665 19.38 -15.10 -1.62
C GLN A 665 20.20 -13.82 -1.35
N ASN A 666 19.65 -12.64 -1.64
CA ASN A 666 20.32 -11.34 -1.47
C ASN A 666 19.79 -10.50 -0.29
N LYS A 667 18.97 -11.10 0.59
CA LYS A 667 18.35 -10.52 1.80
C LYS A 667 19.31 -9.81 2.76
N HIS A 668 20.60 -10.07 2.65
CA HIS A 668 21.65 -9.58 3.56
C HIS A 668 22.76 -8.77 2.86
N GLN A 669 22.51 -8.30 1.63
CA GLN A 669 23.37 -7.33 0.93
C GLN A 669 23.17 -5.92 1.49
N LYS A 670 24.06 -4.97 1.15
CA LYS A 670 23.99 -3.58 1.67
C LYS A 670 22.89 -2.75 1.02
N GLU A 671 22.50 -3.12 -0.20
CA GLU A 671 21.47 -2.45 -0.99
C GLU A 671 20.06 -2.88 -0.54
N MET A 672 19.97 -3.90 0.31
CA MET A 672 18.73 -4.33 0.96
C MET A 672 18.36 -3.37 2.10
N ASN A 673 17.29 -2.60 1.92
CA ASN A 673 16.77 -1.73 2.98
C ASN A 673 15.86 -2.51 3.95
N GLU A 674 15.65 -1.93 5.15
CA GLU A 674 14.87 -2.57 6.22
C GLU A 674 13.43 -2.93 5.80
N LYS A 675 12.80 -2.15 4.90
CA LYS A 675 11.43 -2.42 4.45
C LYS A 675 11.35 -3.66 3.58
N CYS A 676 12.22 -3.79 2.58
CA CYS A 676 12.29 -5.01 1.77
C CYS A 676 12.76 -6.21 2.60
N ALA A 677 13.75 -6.04 3.49
CA ALA A 677 14.18 -7.12 4.39
C ALA A 677 13.05 -7.64 5.29
N VAL A 678 12.21 -6.75 5.84
CA VAL A 678 11.02 -7.13 6.61
C VAL A 678 9.98 -7.80 5.72
N GLY A 679 9.65 -7.23 4.55
CA GLY A 679 8.64 -7.78 3.64
C GLY A 679 9.01 -9.15 3.07
N VAL A 680 10.25 -9.35 2.60
CA VAL A 680 10.76 -10.67 2.17
C VAL A 680 10.69 -11.68 3.33
N THR A 681 10.99 -11.25 4.56
CA THR A 681 10.87 -12.14 5.73
C THR A 681 9.42 -12.46 6.08
N HIS A 682 8.49 -11.51 5.93
CA HIS A 682 7.06 -11.74 6.11
C HIS A 682 6.56 -12.75 5.07
N PHE A 683 6.92 -12.57 3.79
CA PHE A 683 6.58 -13.51 2.73
C PHE A 683 7.09 -14.92 3.02
N GLN A 684 8.37 -15.08 3.40
CA GLN A 684 8.91 -16.38 3.83
C GLN A 684 8.12 -17.00 5.00
N LEU A 685 7.67 -16.21 5.98
CA LEU A 685 6.85 -16.68 7.11
C LEU A 685 5.42 -17.07 6.69
N VAL A 686 4.83 -16.37 5.72
CA VAL A 686 3.54 -16.75 5.11
C VAL A 686 3.67 -18.06 4.36
N GLN A 687 4.74 -18.25 3.57
CA GLN A 687 5.01 -19.51 2.87
C GLN A 687 5.06 -20.73 3.79
N MET A 688 5.45 -20.57 5.05
CA MET A 688 5.51 -21.70 5.99
C MET A 688 4.13 -22.32 6.27
N LYS A 689 3.03 -21.58 6.06
CA LYS A 689 1.66 -21.96 6.45
C LYS A 689 0.98 -22.96 5.50
N ASP A 690 1.25 -22.93 4.19
CA ASP A 690 0.84 -23.97 3.22
C ASP A 690 1.89 -24.09 2.11
N PHE A 691 2.29 -25.32 1.75
CA PHE A 691 3.34 -25.57 0.76
C PHE A 691 3.00 -25.06 -0.65
N HIS A 692 1.72 -24.79 -0.92
CA HIS A 692 1.25 -24.20 -2.17
C HIS A 692 1.78 -22.77 -2.40
N PHE A 693 2.08 -22.03 -1.33
CA PHE A 693 2.55 -20.64 -1.38
C PHE A 693 4.04 -20.50 -1.73
N SER A 694 4.76 -21.60 -1.97
CA SER A 694 6.05 -21.57 -2.66
C SER A 694 5.85 -22.20 -4.03
N TYR A 695 5.69 -21.36 -5.07
CA TYR A 695 5.49 -21.81 -6.44
C TYR A 695 6.55 -22.83 -6.88
N LYS A 696 7.84 -22.53 -6.68
CA LYS A 696 8.94 -23.44 -7.02
C LYS A 696 8.86 -24.76 -6.27
N PHE A 697 8.60 -24.75 -4.96
CA PHE A 697 8.47 -25.99 -4.17
C PHE A 697 7.26 -26.82 -4.61
N LYS A 698 6.10 -26.18 -4.80
CA LYS A 698 4.89 -26.79 -5.35
C LYS A 698 5.18 -27.44 -6.71
N MET A 699 5.76 -26.71 -7.66
CA MET A 699 6.04 -27.21 -9.01
C MET A 699 7.14 -28.30 -9.04
N ALA A 700 8.08 -28.29 -8.09
CA ALA A 700 9.11 -29.32 -7.97
C ALA A 700 8.64 -30.59 -7.24
N CYS A 701 7.73 -30.48 -6.26
CA CYS A 701 7.42 -31.55 -5.30
C CYS A 701 5.96 -32.05 -5.27
N LYS A 702 4.97 -31.36 -5.87
CA LYS A 702 3.52 -31.68 -5.70
C LYS A 702 3.17 -33.15 -5.88
N GLU A 703 3.76 -33.85 -6.85
CA GLU A 703 3.53 -35.29 -7.07
C GLU A 703 4.07 -36.17 -5.93
N ASP A 704 5.27 -35.86 -5.43
CA ASP A 704 5.87 -36.55 -4.28
C ASP A 704 5.08 -36.29 -2.99
N VAL A 705 4.60 -35.06 -2.77
CA VAL A 705 3.77 -34.70 -1.60
C VAL A 705 2.48 -35.50 -1.57
N LEU A 706 1.74 -35.53 -2.68
CA LEU A 706 0.47 -36.26 -2.79
C LEU A 706 0.63 -37.79 -2.62
N LYS A 707 1.82 -38.32 -2.92
CA LYS A 707 2.16 -39.75 -2.87
C LYS A 707 2.74 -40.19 -1.52
N LEU A 708 3.50 -39.33 -0.84
CA LEU A 708 4.33 -39.69 0.32
C LEU A 708 3.89 -39.00 1.62
N CYS A 709 3.23 -37.84 1.54
CA CYS A 709 2.90 -36.98 2.68
C CYS A 709 1.38 -36.65 2.73
N PRO A 710 0.50 -37.67 2.77
CA PRO A 710 -0.95 -37.47 2.66
C PRO A 710 -1.53 -36.67 3.84
N ASN A 711 -2.49 -35.80 3.54
CA ASN A 711 -3.17 -34.88 4.47
C ASN A 711 -2.29 -33.80 5.12
N ILE A 712 -1.01 -33.67 4.72
CA ILE A 712 -0.12 -32.60 5.20
C ILE A 712 -0.26 -31.37 4.28
N LYS A 713 -0.31 -30.16 4.88
CA LYS A 713 -0.41 -28.88 4.16
C LYS A 713 0.71 -27.89 4.48
N LYS A 714 1.09 -27.72 5.75
CA LYS A 714 2.11 -26.73 6.13
C LYS A 714 3.44 -27.05 5.46
N LYS A 715 4.12 -26.04 4.90
CA LYS A 715 5.39 -26.21 4.17
C LYS A 715 6.44 -26.89 5.06
N VAL A 716 6.52 -26.48 6.33
CA VAL A 716 7.36 -27.09 7.39
C VAL A 716 7.15 -28.61 7.47
N ASP A 717 5.90 -29.04 7.65
CA ASP A 717 5.55 -30.45 7.86
C ASP A 717 5.81 -31.29 6.59
N VAL A 718 5.58 -30.71 5.41
CA VAL A 718 5.89 -31.34 4.11
C VAL A 718 7.40 -31.51 3.93
N VAL A 719 8.19 -30.48 4.23
CA VAL A 719 9.66 -30.54 4.18
C VAL A 719 10.20 -31.62 5.12
N ILE A 720 9.76 -31.64 6.38
CA ILE A 720 10.14 -32.66 7.38
C ILE A 720 9.74 -34.07 6.92
N CYS A 721 8.57 -34.24 6.32
CA CYS A 721 8.10 -35.53 5.79
C CYS A 721 8.98 -36.03 4.62
N LEU A 722 9.24 -35.17 3.64
CA LEU A 722 10.05 -35.52 2.46
C LEU A 722 11.52 -35.72 2.83
N SER A 723 12.12 -34.87 3.67
CA SER A 723 13.53 -35.03 4.05
C SER A 723 13.74 -36.20 4.99
N THR A 724 12.77 -36.53 5.85
CA THR A 724 12.77 -37.80 6.60
C THR A 724 12.68 -39.01 5.66
N THR A 725 11.95 -38.92 4.54
CA THR A 725 11.94 -39.96 3.50
C THR A 725 13.32 -40.12 2.86
N VAL A 726 13.95 -39.02 2.40
CA VAL A 726 15.30 -39.02 1.79
C VAL A 726 16.38 -39.51 2.76
N LYS A 727 16.30 -39.11 4.03
CA LYS A 727 17.17 -39.58 5.12
C LYS A 727 17.03 -41.07 5.37
N ASN A 728 15.80 -41.59 5.41
CA ASN A 728 15.57 -43.02 5.60
C ASN A 728 16.05 -43.86 4.40
N ASP A 729 15.75 -43.42 3.17
CA ASP A 729 16.24 -44.09 1.95
C ASP A 729 17.77 -44.05 1.86
N THR A 730 18.40 -42.94 2.29
CA THR A 730 19.85 -42.83 2.47
C THR A 730 20.39 -43.85 3.47
N LEU A 731 19.82 -43.91 4.68
CA LEU A 731 20.32 -44.74 5.78
C LEU A 731 20.11 -46.24 5.56
N GLN A 732 19.20 -46.61 4.65
CA GLN A 732 18.95 -47.98 4.21
C GLN A 732 19.76 -48.36 2.95
N GLU A 733 20.62 -47.47 2.44
CA GLU A 733 21.41 -47.64 1.21
C GLU A 733 20.54 -48.04 0.00
N ALA A 734 19.33 -47.45 -0.08
CA ALA A 734 18.35 -47.76 -1.12
C ALA A 734 18.86 -47.38 -2.51
N LYS A 735 18.79 -48.34 -3.46
CA LYS A 735 19.24 -48.17 -4.85
C LYS A 735 18.60 -46.99 -5.57
N GLU A 736 17.34 -46.71 -5.25
CA GLU A 736 16.58 -45.58 -5.76
C GLU A 736 15.92 -44.85 -4.59
N GLN A 737 15.87 -43.53 -4.68
CA GLN A 737 15.29 -42.64 -3.67
C GLN A 737 13.83 -42.36 -4.05
N ARG A 738 12.89 -42.50 -3.11
CA ARG A 738 11.44 -42.43 -3.40
C ARG A 738 10.94 -41.05 -3.82
N VAL A 739 11.68 -40.00 -3.47
CA VAL A 739 11.42 -38.60 -3.84
C VAL A 739 12.16 -38.26 -5.15
N ALA A 740 11.50 -37.58 -6.09
CA ALA A 740 12.04 -37.26 -7.40
C ALA A 740 13.29 -36.36 -7.31
N LEU A 741 14.16 -36.42 -8.34
CA LEU A 741 15.41 -35.63 -8.34
C LEU A 741 15.15 -34.11 -8.39
N LYS A 742 14.06 -33.66 -9.04
CA LYS A 742 13.63 -32.26 -9.03
C LYS A 742 13.26 -31.82 -7.61
N CYS A 743 12.33 -32.54 -6.98
CA CYS A 743 11.93 -32.26 -5.60
C CYS A 743 13.13 -32.30 -4.63
N ARG A 744 14.02 -33.32 -4.72
CA ARG A 744 15.24 -33.42 -3.88
C ARG A 744 16.27 -32.30 -4.07
N LYS A 745 16.17 -31.50 -5.14
CA LYS A 745 16.95 -30.26 -5.29
C LYS A 745 16.26 -29.11 -4.57
N GLN A 746 14.99 -28.84 -4.88
CA GLN A 746 14.26 -27.73 -4.25
C GLN A 746 14.13 -27.91 -2.74
N LEU A 747 13.86 -29.13 -2.26
CA LEU A 747 13.79 -29.48 -0.84
C LEU A 747 15.03 -29.04 -0.06
N ARG A 748 16.24 -29.13 -0.63
CA ARG A 748 17.47 -28.63 0.02
C ARG A 748 17.51 -27.11 0.12
N VAL A 749 16.95 -26.41 -0.87
CA VAL A 749 16.83 -24.94 -0.82
C VAL A 749 15.90 -24.56 0.33
N GLU A 750 14.74 -25.22 0.43
CA GLU A 750 13.81 -24.99 1.55
C GLU A 750 14.42 -25.33 2.92
N GLU A 751 15.13 -26.47 3.07
CA GLU A 751 15.77 -26.85 4.34
C GLU A 751 16.90 -25.87 4.74
N LEU A 752 17.62 -25.29 3.77
CA LEU A 752 18.65 -24.28 4.00
C LEU A 752 18.08 -22.89 4.27
N GLU A 753 16.97 -22.51 3.65
CA GLU A 753 16.25 -21.28 3.98
C GLU A 753 15.60 -21.36 5.36
N MET A 754 15.07 -22.53 5.75
CA MET A 754 14.53 -22.74 7.10
C MET A 754 15.57 -22.58 8.21
N SER A 755 16.85 -22.85 7.96
CA SER A 755 17.94 -22.60 8.93
C SER A 755 18.51 -21.17 8.88
N GLU A 756 17.97 -20.28 8.04
CA GLU A 756 18.33 -18.85 7.97
C GLU A 756 17.75 -18.04 9.15
N ASP A 757 16.54 -18.37 9.59
CA ASP A 757 15.88 -17.71 10.72
C ASP A 757 15.10 -18.73 11.56
N ILE A 758 15.33 -18.75 12.87
CA ILE A 758 14.63 -19.64 13.81
C ILE A 758 13.09 -19.57 13.70
N ARG A 759 12.54 -18.42 13.26
CA ARG A 759 11.10 -18.24 13.06
C ARG A 759 10.53 -19.08 11.91
N LEU A 760 11.36 -19.55 10.99
CA LEU A 760 11.01 -20.48 9.91
C LEU A 760 11.00 -21.95 10.37
N GLU A 761 11.46 -22.26 11.58
CA GLU A 761 11.30 -23.56 12.25
C GLU A 761 10.42 -23.42 13.52
N PRO A 762 9.08 -23.41 13.40
CA PRO A 762 8.17 -23.12 14.53
C PRO A 762 8.35 -24.03 15.73
N GLU A 763 8.63 -25.33 15.53
CA GLU A 763 8.86 -26.28 16.62
C GLU A 763 10.11 -25.94 17.45
N LEU A 764 11.14 -25.37 16.84
CA LEU A 764 12.34 -24.88 17.54
C LEU A 764 12.05 -23.53 18.19
N TYR A 765 11.45 -22.58 17.47
CA TYR A 765 11.12 -21.25 17.99
C TYR A 765 10.25 -21.31 19.24
N ASP A 766 9.11 -22.02 19.21
CA ASP A 766 8.22 -22.14 20.37
C ASP A 766 8.85 -22.96 21.52
N SER A 767 9.82 -23.83 21.22
CA SER A 767 10.60 -24.54 22.23
C SER A 767 11.66 -23.67 22.91
N CYS A 768 12.15 -22.63 22.23
CA CYS A 768 13.23 -21.74 22.68
C CYS A 768 12.79 -20.31 23.02
N LYS A 769 11.52 -19.95 22.82
CA LYS A 769 10.99 -18.58 22.95
C LYS A 769 11.36 -17.84 24.24
N ASN A 770 11.36 -18.55 25.37
CA ASN A 770 11.76 -18.00 26.67
C ASN A 770 13.29 -17.83 26.78
N ASP A 771 14.06 -18.80 26.28
CA ASP A 771 15.52 -18.76 26.29
C ASP A 771 16.04 -17.63 25.37
N ILE A 772 15.39 -17.41 24.22
CA ILE A 772 15.64 -16.28 23.32
C ILE A 772 15.49 -14.95 24.06
N SER A 773 14.38 -14.75 24.79
CA SER A 773 14.11 -13.47 25.47
C SER A 773 15.00 -13.20 26.69
N HIS A 774 15.58 -14.24 27.30
CA HIS A 774 16.46 -14.13 28.46
C HIS A 774 17.97 -14.13 28.12
N LEU A 775 18.39 -14.84 27.07
CA LEU A 775 19.81 -15.07 26.75
C LEU A 775 20.26 -14.39 25.46
N CYS A 776 19.36 -14.16 24.50
CA CYS A 776 19.67 -13.69 23.14
C CYS A 776 18.90 -12.41 22.76
N SER A 777 18.40 -11.64 23.73
CA SER A 777 17.54 -10.46 23.52
C SER A 777 18.17 -9.31 22.70
N ASN A 778 19.50 -9.25 22.63
CA ASN A 778 20.25 -8.26 21.83
C ASN A 778 20.71 -8.80 20.46
N VAL A 779 20.23 -9.98 20.04
CA VAL A 779 20.64 -10.64 18.79
C VAL A 779 19.56 -10.43 17.71
N ALA A 780 19.98 -10.11 16.49
CA ALA A 780 19.06 -9.94 15.37
C ALA A 780 18.51 -11.28 14.88
N PHE A 781 17.32 -11.22 14.26
CA PHE A 781 16.75 -12.34 13.52
C PHE A 781 17.36 -12.44 12.11
N GLY A 782 17.16 -13.60 11.46
CA GLY A 782 17.84 -13.96 10.22
C GLY A 782 19.34 -14.26 10.38
N ASN A 783 20.01 -14.51 9.25
CA ASN A 783 21.45 -14.79 9.16
C ASN A 783 21.96 -15.96 10.06
N ALA A 784 21.06 -16.84 10.50
CA ALA A 784 21.23 -17.83 11.56
C ALA A 784 21.75 -17.27 12.91
N GLN A 785 21.73 -15.95 13.14
CA GLN A 785 22.38 -15.35 14.32
C GLN A 785 21.72 -15.78 15.64
N MET A 786 20.40 -15.78 15.69
CA MET A 786 19.63 -16.24 16.84
C MET A 786 19.90 -17.73 17.16
N ILE A 787 19.99 -18.56 16.12
CA ILE A 787 20.33 -19.98 16.23
C ILE A 787 21.76 -20.16 16.79
N GLU A 788 22.73 -19.40 16.29
CA GLU A 788 24.11 -19.44 16.77
C GLU A 788 24.24 -18.96 18.23
N CYS A 789 23.45 -17.98 18.67
CA CYS A 789 23.41 -17.55 20.08
C CYS A 789 22.90 -18.65 21.02
N LEU A 790 21.86 -19.40 20.61
CA LEU A 790 21.37 -20.55 21.37
C LEU A 790 22.40 -21.69 21.39
N LYS A 791 23.10 -21.95 20.27
CA LYS A 791 24.21 -22.91 20.18
C LYS A 791 25.45 -22.53 21.00
N GLU A 792 25.61 -21.26 21.34
CA GLU A 792 26.65 -20.78 22.27
C GLU A 792 26.20 -20.88 23.73
N ASN A 793 24.93 -20.58 24.02
CA ASN A 793 24.38 -20.55 25.38
C ASN A 793 23.80 -21.90 25.89
N LYS A 794 24.04 -23.02 25.19
CA LYS A 794 23.49 -24.37 25.48
C LYS A 794 23.28 -24.70 26.96
N LYS A 795 24.33 -24.51 27.78
CA LYS A 795 24.36 -24.88 29.20
C LYS A 795 23.34 -24.11 30.07
N GLN A 796 22.74 -23.05 29.54
CA GLN A 796 21.74 -22.21 30.21
C GLN A 796 20.32 -22.36 29.62
N LEU A 797 20.16 -23.11 28.52
CA LEU A 797 18.86 -23.31 27.87
C LEU A 797 17.92 -24.17 28.73
N THR A 798 16.61 -23.95 28.61
CA THR A 798 15.63 -24.92 29.11
C THR A 798 15.82 -26.28 28.44
N SER A 799 15.49 -27.37 29.16
CA SER A 799 15.61 -28.75 28.64
C SER A 799 14.89 -28.96 27.32
N ARG A 800 13.77 -28.27 27.06
CA ARG A 800 13.01 -28.37 25.81
C ARG A 800 13.73 -27.68 24.65
N CYS A 801 14.26 -26.47 24.86
CA CYS A 801 15.06 -25.77 23.86
C CYS A 801 16.35 -26.54 23.56
N HIS A 802 17.09 -26.96 24.60
CA HIS A 802 18.33 -27.73 24.48
C HIS A 802 18.15 -28.96 23.59
N GLN A 803 17.07 -29.73 23.78
CA GLN A 803 16.76 -30.91 22.96
C GLN A 803 16.55 -30.58 21.48
N ARG A 804 15.85 -29.47 21.17
CA ARG A 804 15.63 -29.05 19.78
C ARG A 804 16.91 -28.53 19.13
N VAL A 805 17.68 -27.69 19.83
CA VAL A 805 18.99 -27.20 19.36
C VAL A 805 19.97 -28.35 19.12
N PHE A 806 20.01 -29.35 20.02
CA PHE A 806 20.86 -30.53 19.85
C PHE A 806 20.48 -31.37 18.62
N ARG A 807 19.18 -31.58 18.38
CA ARG A 807 18.70 -32.31 17.19
C ARG A 807 18.97 -31.56 15.89
N LEU A 808 18.80 -30.23 15.86
CA LEU A 808 19.21 -29.39 14.72
C LEU A 808 20.70 -29.58 14.41
N GLN A 809 21.55 -29.60 15.43
CA GLN A 809 22.99 -29.85 15.26
C GLN A 809 23.33 -31.28 14.85
N GLU A 810 22.53 -32.30 15.21
CA GLU A 810 22.70 -33.66 14.69
C GLU A 810 22.41 -33.70 13.17
N SER A 811 21.43 -32.95 12.67
CA SER A 811 21.20 -32.77 11.22
C SER A 811 22.31 -31.96 10.54
N GLU A 812 22.68 -30.79 11.05
CA GLU A 812 23.75 -29.94 10.48
C GLU A 812 25.09 -30.68 10.37
N MET A 813 25.43 -31.50 11.37
CA MET A 813 26.66 -32.29 11.33
C MET A 813 26.58 -33.50 10.42
N SER A 814 25.36 -34.01 10.14
CA SER A 814 25.14 -35.14 9.24
C SER A 814 25.08 -34.72 7.76
N ASP A 815 24.60 -33.51 7.46
CA ASP A 815 24.63 -32.91 6.13
C ASP A 815 25.00 -31.40 6.23
N PRO A 816 26.30 -31.04 6.12
CA PRO A 816 26.78 -29.67 6.31
C PRO A 816 26.24 -28.62 5.34
N GLU A 817 25.57 -29.02 4.26
CA GLU A 817 24.85 -28.08 3.39
C GLU A 817 23.65 -27.41 4.09
N LEU A 818 23.11 -28.01 5.17
CA LEU A 818 21.98 -27.46 5.93
C LEU A 818 22.39 -26.38 6.95
N ASP A 819 23.69 -26.24 7.23
CA ASP A 819 24.22 -25.23 8.13
C ASP A 819 24.35 -23.88 7.42
N TYR A 820 23.29 -23.08 7.44
CA TYR A 820 23.23 -21.77 6.80
C TYR A 820 24.44 -20.88 7.14
N GLN A 821 24.89 -20.91 8.40
CA GLN A 821 26.00 -20.08 8.84
C GLN A 821 27.34 -20.54 8.27
N LEU A 822 27.58 -21.85 8.22
CA LEU A 822 28.77 -22.42 7.54
C LEU A 822 28.72 -22.11 6.04
N MET A 823 27.61 -22.41 5.38
CA MET A 823 27.47 -22.24 3.92
C MET A 823 27.57 -20.78 3.50
N ARG A 824 27.01 -19.84 4.28
CA ARG A 824 27.14 -18.40 4.03
C ARG A 824 28.57 -17.89 4.25
N VAL A 825 29.17 -18.19 5.42
CA VAL A 825 30.50 -17.65 5.78
C VAL A 825 31.61 -18.28 4.93
N CYS A 826 31.49 -19.55 4.55
CA CYS A 826 32.46 -20.25 3.71
C CYS A 826 32.11 -20.27 2.21
N LYS A 827 31.06 -19.58 1.73
CA LYS A 827 30.56 -19.61 0.32
C LYS A 827 31.68 -19.50 -0.72
N GLN A 828 32.60 -18.56 -0.54
CA GLN A 828 33.75 -18.37 -1.44
C GLN A 828 34.81 -19.47 -1.34
N MET A 829 35.03 -20.02 -0.13
CA MET A 829 36.03 -21.07 0.12
C MET A 829 35.54 -22.43 -0.39
N ILE A 830 34.25 -22.73 -0.23
CA ILE A 830 33.59 -23.90 -0.82
C ILE A 830 33.72 -23.87 -2.34
N LYS A 831 33.40 -22.72 -2.98
CA LYS A 831 33.57 -22.53 -4.43
C LYS A 831 35.05 -22.56 -4.90
N ARG A 832 36.03 -22.43 -3.99
CA ARG A 832 37.47 -22.45 -4.33
C ARG A 832 38.13 -23.82 -4.13
N PHE A 833 37.74 -24.55 -3.09
CA PHE A 833 38.43 -25.78 -2.65
C PHE A 833 37.57 -27.04 -2.76
N CYS A 834 36.25 -26.91 -2.82
CA CYS A 834 35.31 -28.03 -2.62
C CYS A 834 34.25 -28.14 -3.74
N THR A 835 34.58 -27.73 -4.96
CA THR A 835 33.68 -27.75 -6.14
C THR A 835 33.20 -29.13 -6.55
N GLU A 836 33.94 -30.18 -6.19
CA GLU A 836 33.66 -31.59 -6.50
C GLU A 836 33.29 -32.40 -5.25
N ALA A 837 33.11 -31.76 -4.09
CA ALA A 837 32.79 -32.44 -2.85
C ALA A 837 31.28 -32.71 -2.73
N ASP A 838 30.89 -33.95 -2.43
CA ASP A 838 29.52 -34.25 -1.98
C ASP A 838 29.15 -33.39 -0.76
N ALA A 839 27.89 -33.01 -0.64
CA ALA A 839 27.29 -32.29 0.50
C ALA A 839 27.86 -32.68 1.88
N ARG A 840 27.83 -33.99 2.19
CA ARG A 840 28.28 -34.59 3.46
C ARG A 840 29.79 -34.47 3.70
N ASN A 841 30.56 -34.25 2.64
CA ASN A 841 32.01 -34.13 2.65
C ASN A 841 32.49 -32.66 2.61
N VAL A 842 31.61 -31.67 2.42
CA VAL A 842 31.98 -30.23 2.34
C VAL A 842 32.76 -29.78 3.58
N LEU A 843 32.28 -30.10 4.80
CA LEU A 843 33.00 -29.75 6.04
C LEU A 843 34.35 -30.47 6.14
N GLN A 844 34.49 -31.70 5.65
CA GLN A 844 35.75 -32.43 5.66
C GLN A 844 36.76 -31.87 4.64
N CYS A 845 36.30 -31.45 3.46
CA CYS A 845 37.10 -30.71 2.48
C CYS A 845 37.57 -29.36 3.04
N LEU A 846 36.69 -28.62 3.71
CA LEU A 846 37.04 -27.38 4.39
C LEU A 846 38.06 -27.61 5.53
N LYS A 847 37.91 -28.68 6.33
CA LYS A 847 38.91 -29.08 7.34
C LYS A 847 40.28 -29.35 6.73
N GLN A 848 40.36 -30.07 5.61
CA GLN A 848 41.62 -30.36 4.92
C GLN A 848 42.32 -29.08 4.41
N ASN A 849 41.55 -28.10 3.93
CA ASN A 849 42.08 -26.84 3.40
C ASN A 849 42.21 -25.72 4.46
N LYS A 850 41.81 -25.96 5.72
CA LYS A 850 41.72 -24.98 6.83
C LYS A 850 42.99 -24.15 7.07
N ASN A 851 44.15 -24.72 6.79
CA ASN A 851 45.47 -24.09 7.00
C ASN A 851 46.16 -23.63 5.71
N SER A 852 45.44 -23.54 4.59
CA SER A 852 45.90 -22.79 3.41
C SER A 852 46.00 -21.29 3.71
N GLU A 853 47.03 -20.63 3.20
CA GLU A 853 47.16 -19.15 3.22
C GLU A 853 46.01 -18.44 2.51
N LEU A 854 45.35 -19.15 1.59
CA LEU A 854 44.24 -18.67 0.77
C LEU A 854 42.86 -18.90 1.41
N MET A 855 42.81 -19.38 2.66
CA MET A 855 41.60 -19.61 3.44
C MET A 855 41.15 -18.32 4.16
N ASP A 856 39.89 -17.92 3.97
CA ASP A 856 39.32 -16.76 4.66
C ASP A 856 39.34 -16.93 6.19
N PRO A 857 39.78 -15.91 6.97
CA PRO A 857 39.86 -16.01 8.44
C PRO A 857 38.52 -16.29 9.15
N LYS A 858 37.39 -15.77 8.64
CA LYS A 858 36.06 -16.01 9.24
C LYS A 858 35.60 -17.43 8.94
N CYS A 859 35.84 -17.94 7.73
CA CYS A 859 35.62 -19.34 7.41
C CYS A 859 36.52 -20.26 8.27
N LYS A 860 37.80 -19.93 8.46
CA LYS A 860 38.72 -20.67 9.35
C LYS A 860 38.23 -20.71 10.81
N GLN A 861 37.68 -19.61 11.31
CA GLN A 861 37.00 -19.56 12.61
C GLN A 861 35.75 -20.44 12.64
N MET A 862 34.90 -20.37 11.60
CA MET A 862 33.67 -21.18 11.50
C MET A 862 33.95 -22.68 11.48
N ILE A 863 34.89 -23.13 10.65
CA ILE A 863 35.38 -24.53 10.61
C ILE A 863 35.84 -24.96 12.01
N THR A 864 36.53 -24.09 12.74
CA THR A 864 36.96 -24.38 14.12
C THR A 864 35.76 -24.50 15.07
N LYS A 865 34.79 -23.57 15.03
CA LYS A 865 33.55 -23.65 15.84
C LYS A 865 32.79 -24.97 15.58
N ARG A 866 32.76 -25.44 14.34
CA ARG A 866 32.14 -26.72 13.98
C ARG A 866 32.95 -27.93 14.46
N GLN A 867 34.28 -27.94 14.32
CA GLN A 867 35.13 -29.00 14.90
C GLN A 867 34.99 -29.11 16.43
N ILE A 868 34.91 -27.98 17.16
CA ILE A 868 34.63 -27.99 18.62
C ILE A 868 33.30 -28.72 18.89
N THR A 869 32.26 -28.33 18.15
CA THR A 869 30.90 -28.89 18.28
C THR A 869 30.83 -30.38 17.89
N GLN A 870 31.61 -30.84 16.91
CA GLN A 870 31.72 -32.26 16.57
C GLN A 870 32.26 -33.09 17.75
N ASN A 871 33.16 -32.52 18.55
CA ASN A 871 33.78 -33.25 19.66
C ASN A 871 32.98 -33.17 20.98
N THR A 872 32.02 -32.23 21.13
CA THR A 872 31.18 -32.16 22.35
C THR A 872 30.23 -33.34 22.53
N ASP A 873 29.91 -34.09 21.48
CA ASP A 873 29.15 -35.34 21.60
C ASP A 873 29.43 -36.30 20.42
N TYR A 874 29.55 -37.61 20.70
CA TYR A 874 29.82 -38.60 19.65
C TYR A 874 28.71 -38.69 18.58
N ARG A 875 27.48 -38.26 18.90
CA ARG A 875 26.36 -38.20 17.93
C ARG A 875 26.53 -37.09 16.91
N LEU A 876 27.18 -35.99 17.30
CA LEU A 876 27.51 -34.82 16.47
C LEU A 876 28.76 -35.05 15.58
N ASN A 877 29.39 -36.23 15.66
CA ASN A 877 30.47 -36.64 14.77
C ASN A 877 30.06 -37.90 13.99
N PRO A 878 29.44 -37.77 12.80
CA PRO A 878 28.91 -38.92 12.06
C PRO A 878 30.02 -39.89 11.60
N VAL A 879 31.23 -39.40 11.35
CA VAL A 879 32.38 -40.22 10.96
C VAL A 879 32.80 -41.12 12.12
N LEU A 880 32.97 -40.55 13.33
CA LEU A 880 33.26 -41.29 14.55
C LEU A 880 32.14 -42.28 14.90
N ARG A 881 30.89 -41.85 14.82
CA ARG A 881 29.69 -42.69 15.05
C ARG A 881 29.60 -43.88 14.09
N LYS A 882 30.02 -43.71 12.83
CA LYS A 882 30.09 -44.80 11.84
C LYS A 882 31.23 -45.77 12.15
N ALA A 883 32.45 -45.26 12.38
CA ALA A 883 33.64 -46.09 12.61
C ALA A 883 33.62 -46.82 13.96
N CYS A 884 33.29 -46.13 15.05
CA CYS A 884 33.26 -46.70 16.41
C CYS A 884 31.92 -47.36 16.77
N ARG A 885 31.05 -47.65 15.80
CA ARG A 885 29.68 -48.18 16.00
C ARG A 885 29.62 -49.41 16.91
N ALA A 886 30.63 -50.29 16.83
CA ALA A 886 30.72 -51.50 17.65
C ALA A 886 31.42 -51.26 19.01
N ASP A 887 32.36 -50.33 19.08
CA ASP A 887 33.20 -50.12 20.28
C ASP A 887 32.56 -49.19 21.33
N ILE A 888 31.73 -48.23 20.90
CA ILE A 888 30.99 -47.33 21.79
C ILE A 888 30.13 -48.12 22.81
N PRO A 889 29.20 -49.01 22.41
CA PRO A 889 28.43 -49.80 23.38
C PRO A 889 29.26 -50.87 24.09
N LYS A 890 30.33 -51.37 23.46
CA LYS A 890 31.21 -52.42 24.03
C LYS A 890 32.10 -51.93 25.17
N PHE A 891 32.55 -50.67 25.11
CA PHE A 891 33.49 -50.12 26.10
C PHE A 891 32.94 -48.94 26.92
N CYS A 892 32.02 -48.14 26.36
CA CYS A 892 31.54 -46.89 26.98
C CYS A 892 30.11 -47.00 27.54
N GLN A 893 29.53 -48.19 27.62
CA GLN A 893 28.21 -48.44 28.23
C GLN A 893 28.01 -47.81 29.63
N PRO A 894 29.02 -47.78 30.54
CA PRO A 894 28.87 -47.12 31.85
C PRO A 894 28.74 -45.59 31.79
N VAL A 895 29.05 -44.98 30.64
CA VAL A 895 28.82 -43.56 30.34
C VAL A 895 27.42 -43.39 29.74
N LEU A 896 27.06 -44.23 28.76
CA LEU A 896 25.74 -44.22 28.11
C LEU A 896 24.60 -44.42 29.13
N ASN A 897 24.72 -45.41 30.02
CA ASN A 897 23.73 -45.74 31.05
C ASN A 897 23.50 -44.63 32.10
N LYS A 898 24.27 -43.52 32.07
CA LYS A 898 24.13 -42.38 32.99
C LYS A 898 23.45 -41.16 32.37
N ALA A 899 23.07 -41.23 31.10
CA ALA A 899 22.41 -40.17 30.36
C ALA A 899 21.08 -40.64 29.78
N SER A 900 20.21 -39.70 29.41
CA SER A 900 19.12 -39.96 28.48
C SER A 900 19.54 -39.62 27.06
N ASP A 901 18.90 -40.23 26.07
CA ASP A 901 19.17 -40.04 24.63
C ASP A 901 19.04 -38.59 24.13
N ASP A 902 18.54 -37.69 24.98
CA ASP A 902 18.27 -36.27 24.73
C ASP A 902 19.17 -35.30 25.54
N THR A 903 20.17 -35.82 26.28
CA THR A 903 21.16 -35.02 27.02
C THR A 903 22.55 -35.09 26.38
N GLU A 904 23.29 -33.97 26.35
CA GLU A 904 24.68 -33.95 25.85
C GLU A 904 25.63 -34.71 26.79
N LEU A 905 26.59 -35.44 26.20
CA LEU A 905 27.58 -36.24 26.94
C LEU A 905 28.91 -35.51 27.14
N GLU A 906 29.02 -34.23 26.80
CA GLU A 906 30.20 -33.36 27.04
C GLU A 906 31.55 -33.96 26.59
N GLY A 907 31.57 -34.75 25.51
CA GLY A 907 32.76 -35.45 25.03
C GLY A 907 33.19 -36.67 25.87
N ARG A 908 32.46 -37.03 26.94
CA ARG A 908 32.81 -38.15 27.85
C ARG A 908 32.92 -39.51 27.14
N VAL A 909 32.16 -39.73 26.05
CA VAL A 909 32.30 -40.93 25.20
C VAL A 909 33.58 -40.89 24.38
N ILE A 910 34.00 -39.72 23.89
CA ILE A 910 35.27 -39.56 23.17
C ILE A 910 36.45 -39.76 24.12
N SER A 911 36.43 -39.17 25.32
CA SER A 911 37.41 -39.42 26.39
C SER A 911 37.47 -40.91 26.78
N CYS A 912 36.32 -41.60 26.90
CA CYS A 912 36.28 -43.05 27.08
C CYS A 912 36.98 -43.82 25.94
N LEU A 913 36.75 -43.44 24.68
CA LEU A 913 37.42 -44.07 23.53
C LEU A 913 38.93 -43.75 23.48
N LYS A 914 39.35 -42.50 23.76
CA LYS A 914 40.77 -42.11 23.91
C LYS A 914 41.50 -42.98 24.95
N LEU A 915 40.89 -43.19 26.12
CA LEU A 915 41.44 -44.05 27.16
C LEU A 915 41.58 -45.53 26.72
N LYS A 916 40.76 -46.00 25.78
CA LYS A 916 40.78 -47.37 25.22
C LYS A 916 41.67 -47.50 23.98
N TYR A 917 41.92 -46.41 23.27
CA TYR A 917 43.00 -46.29 22.30
C TYR A 917 44.37 -46.45 22.99
N ALA A 918 44.57 -45.77 24.13
CA ALA A 918 45.78 -45.93 24.94
C ALA A 918 45.93 -47.34 25.57
N ASP A 919 44.84 -48.10 25.72
CA ASP A 919 44.86 -49.51 26.11
C ASP A 919 45.07 -50.48 24.92
N GLN A 920 45.12 -49.97 23.67
CA GLN A 920 45.13 -50.73 22.41
C GLN A 920 43.97 -51.74 22.25
N ARG A 921 42.73 -51.33 22.61
CA ARG A 921 41.54 -52.23 22.64
C ARG A 921 40.45 -51.97 21.59
N LEU A 922 40.58 -50.91 20.78
CA LEU A 922 39.60 -50.54 19.76
C LEU A 922 39.70 -51.43 18.50
N SER A 923 38.65 -51.42 17.67
CA SER A 923 38.68 -51.92 16.29
C SER A 923 39.52 -50.99 15.38
N PRO A 924 40.08 -51.48 14.25
CA PRO A 924 40.97 -50.68 13.40
C PRO A 924 40.33 -49.38 12.89
N ASP A 925 39.09 -49.43 12.42
CA ASP A 925 38.38 -48.24 11.90
C ASP A 925 38.21 -47.18 12.98
N CYS A 926 37.91 -47.61 14.22
CA CYS A 926 37.79 -46.73 15.38
C CYS A 926 39.15 -46.24 15.89
N GLU A 927 40.19 -47.08 15.85
CA GLU A 927 41.58 -46.75 16.19
C GLU A 927 42.11 -45.64 15.25
N ASP A 928 41.83 -45.72 13.95
CA ASP A 928 42.20 -44.71 12.96
C ASP A 928 41.46 -43.38 13.16
N GLN A 929 40.15 -43.39 13.43
CA GLN A 929 39.39 -42.15 13.67
C GLN A 929 39.74 -41.49 15.01
N ILE A 930 39.97 -42.26 16.07
CA ILE A 930 40.42 -41.72 17.36
C ILE A 930 41.84 -41.15 17.24
N ARG A 931 42.73 -41.74 16.43
CA ARG A 931 44.04 -41.14 16.13
C ARG A 931 43.91 -39.76 15.45
N VAL A 932 42.96 -39.58 14.53
CA VAL A 932 42.70 -38.27 13.89
C VAL A 932 42.18 -37.25 14.91
N ILE A 933 41.24 -37.64 15.78
CA ILE A 933 40.72 -36.75 16.84
C ILE A 933 41.81 -36.36 17.84
N LEU A 934 42.69 -37.30 18.20
CA LEU A 934 43.86 -37.05 19.05
C LEU A 934 44.84 -36.07 18.38
N GLN A 935 45.12 -36.23 17.09
CA GLN A 935 45.96 -35.30 16.32
C GLN A 935 45.34 -33.90 16.21
N GLU A 936 44.03 -33.80 15.95
CA GLU A 936 43.33 -32.51 15.88
C GLU A 936 43.31 -31.80 17.25
N SER A 937 43.04 -32.51 18.34
CA SER A 937 43.02 -31.94 19.70
C SER A 937 44.40 -31.53 20.22
N ALA A 938 45.44 -32.33 19.95
CA ALA A 938 46.80 -32.00 20.36
C ALA A 938 47.42 -30.80 19.60
N LEU A 939 46.82 -30.40 18.47
CA LEU A 939 47.18 -29.18 17.73
C LEU A 939 46.36 -27.96 18.19
N ASP A 940 45.07 -28.13 18.49
CA ASP A 940 44.15 -27.08 18.92
C ASP A 940 43.37 -27.53 20.16
N TYR A 941 43.86 -27.14 21.35
CA TYR A 941 43.35 -27.55 22.67
C TYR A 941 41.85 -27.25 22.92
N ARG A 942 41.21 -26.46 22.05
CA ARG A 942 39.76 -26.19 22.07
C ARG A 942 38.93 -27.35 21.54
N LEU A 943 39.54 -28.27 20.79
CA LEU A 943 38.91 -29.45 20.24
C LEU A 943 38.82 -30.62 21.24
N ASP A 944 39.32 -30.47 22.47
CA ASP A 944 39.04 -31.38 23.59
C ASP A 944 38.08 -30.74 24.62
N PRO A 945 36.80 -31.18 24.70
CA PRO A 945 35.83 -30.60 25.61
C PRO A 945 36.10 -30.86 27.10
N GLN A 946 36.76 -31.96 27.45
CA GLN A 946 37.10 -32.24 28.86
C GLN A 946 38.26 -31.34 29.30
N LEU A 947 39.27 -31.15 28.45
CA LEU A 947 40.35 -30.21 28.70
C LEU A 947 39.82 -28.78 28.83
N GLN A 948 38.95 -28.33 27.93
CA GLN A 948 38.28 -27.03 28.05
C GLN A 948 37.53 -26.90 29.39
N MET A 949 36.67 -27.88 29.70
CA MET A 949 35.78 -27.81 30.85
C MET A 949 36.51 -27.81 32.19
N HIS A 950 37.64 -28.53 32.31
CA HIS A 950 38.37 -28.67 33.57
C HIS A 950 39.58 -27.75 33.69
N CYS A 951 40.19 -27.27 32.60
CA CYS A 951 41.46 -26.51 32.65
C CYS A 951 41.35 -25.01 32.28
N THR A 952 40.17 -24.45 31.95
CA THR A 952 40.05 -23.03 31.52
C THR A 952 40.74 -22.04 32.49
N ASP A 953 40.52 -22.18 33.80
CA ASP A 953 41.15 -21.32 34.83
C ASP A 953 42.67 -21.51 34.93
N GLU A 954 43.17 -22.70 34.59
CA GLU A 954 44.59 -23.03 34.69
C GLU A 954 45.35 -22.60 33.44
N ILE A 955 44.73 -22.72 32.26
CA ILE A 955 45.26 -22.24 30.98
C ILE A 955 45.40 -20.72 31.02
N SER A 956 44.35 -20.01 31.43
CA SER A 956 44.38 -18.54 31.57
C SER A 956 45.33 -18.03 32.67
N ARG A 957 45.74 -18.89 33.62
CA ARG A 957 46.66 -18.56 34.72
C ARG A 957 48.12 -18.95 34.47
N LEU A 958 48.36 -20.02 33.73
CA LEU A 958 49.69 -20.65 33.57
C LEU A 958 50.22 -20.64 32.13
N CYS A 959 49.33 -20.54 31.14
CA CYS A 959 49.61 -20.73 29.70
C CYS A 959 48.99 -19.61 28.86
N ALA A 960 48.96 -18.39 29.41
CA ALA A 960 48.24 -17.26 28.83
C ALA A 960 48.88 -16.74 27.54
N GLU A 961 50.22 -16.82 27.43
CA GLU A 961 50.96 -16.36 26.25
C GLU A 961 50.75 -17.34 25.08
N GLU A 962 50.85 -18.64 25.34
CA GLU A 962 50.61 -19.72 24.38
C GLU A 962 49.14 -19.74 23.91
N ALA A 963 48.19 -19.46 24.81
CA ALA A 963 46.77 -19.37 24.47
C ALA A 963 46.45 -18.09 23.66
N ALA A 964 47.13 -16.97 23.94
CA ALA A 964 46.96 -15.71 23.22
C ALA A 964 47.50 -15.76 21.78
N ALA A 965 48.54 -16.56 21.51
CA ALA A 965 49.10 -16.75 20.18
C ALA A 965 48.10 -17.41 19.19
N GLN A 966 47.16 -18.22 19.69
CA GLN A 966 46.15 -18.97 18.91
C GLN A 966 46.72 -19.88 17.79
N GLU A 967 48.02 -20.18 17.83
CA GLU A 967 48.67 -21.05 16.86
C GLU A 967 48.26 -22.52 17.04
N GLN A 968 48.04 -23.23 15.93
CA GLN A 968 47.75 -24.67 15.93
C GLN A 968 49.04 -25.49 16.01
N THR A 969 49.84 -25.22 17.06
CA THR A 969 51.18 -25.78 17.28
C THR A 969 51.26 -26.67 18.53
N GLY A 970 50.15 -26.86 19.26
CA GLY A 970 50.08 -27.68 20.47
C GLY A 970 50.77 -27.09 21.72
N GLN A 971 51.23 -25.83 21.66
CA GLN A 971 51.98 -25.20 22.74
C GLN A 971 51.19 -25.07 24.06
N VAL A 972 49.86 -24.92 24.01
CA VAL A 972 49.02 -24.88 25.22
C VAL A 972 49.03 -26.21 25.97
N GLU A 973 48.96 -27.34 25.25
CA GLU A 973 49.15 -28.66 25.89
C GLU A 973 50.57 -28.81 26.45
N GLU A 974 51.60 -28.34 25.73
CA GLU A 974 52.98 -28.42 26.20
C GLU A 974 53.19 -27.64 27.49
N CYS A 975 52.64 -26.42 27.57
CA CYS A 975 52.65 -25.62 28.78
C CYS A 975 51.93 -26.34 29.94
N LEU A 976 50.78 -26.99 29.70
CA LEU A 976 50.10 -27.77 30.72
C LEU A 976 50.91 -29.01 31.17
N LYS A 977 51.53 -29.74 30.23
CA LYS A 977 52.42 -30.89 30.51
C LYS A 977 53.61 -30.46 31.37
N VAL A 978 54.26 -29.35 31.03
CA VAL A 978 55.39 -28.77 31.78
C VAL A 978 54.97 -28.24 33.16
N ASN A 979 53.78 -27.65 33.27
CA ASN A 979 53.27 -27.07 34.52
C ASN A 979 52.41 -28.04 35.36
N LEU A 980 52.39 -29.35 35.06
CA LEU A 980 51.57 -30.38 35.74
C LEU A 980 51.65 -30.36 37.28
N LEU A 981 52.80 -29.98 37.86
CA LEU A 981 52.99 -29.88 39.31
C LEU A 981 52.46 -28.56 39.93
N LYS A 982 52.14 -27.54 39.12
CA LYS A 982 51.62 -26.23 39.52
C LYS A 982 50.10 -26.08 39.34
N ILE A 983 49.47 -27.03 38.64
CA ILE A 983 48.01 -27.15 38.52
C ILE A 983 47.42 -27.43 39.90
N ARG A 984 46.42 -26.62 40.28
CA ARG A 984 45.68 -26.69 41.55
C ARG A 984 44.37 -27.47 41.40
N GLN A 985 43.71 -27.39 40.25
CA GLN A 985 42.46 -28.11 40.02
C GLN A 985 42.75 -29.59 39.71
N ASP A 986 42.38 -30.50 40.61
CA ASP A 986 42.61 -31.94 40.43
C ASP A 986 41.88 -32.53 39.21
N ALA A 987 40.76 -31.93 38.79
CA ALA A 987 40.08 -32.29 37.54
C ALA A 987 40.95 -31.99 36.30
N CYS A 988 41.49 -30.77 36.20
CA CYS A 988 42.45 -30.40 35.15
C CYS A 988 43.67 -31.32 35.17
N LYS A 989 44.20 -31.57 36.38
CA LYS A 989 45.36 -32.43 36.60
C LYS A 989 45.12 -33.88 36.14
N LYS A 990 43.91 -34.41 36.33
CA LYS A 990 43.52 -35.72 35.78
C LYS A 990 43.52 -35.71 34.25
N GLU A 991 43.03 -34.66 33.61
CA GLU A 991 42.98 -34.62 32.14
C GLU A 991 44.36 -34.44 31.51
N VAL A 992 45.26 -33.64 32.10
CA VAL A 992 46.67 -33.58 31.65
C VAL A 992 47.39 -34.92 31.87
N LEU A 993 47.02 -35.70 32.90
CA LEU A 993 47.49 -37.08 33.07
C LEU A 993 46.90 -38.05 32.03
N ASN A 994 45.65 -37.85 31.59
CA ASN A 994 45.05 -38.60 30.48
C ASN A 994 45.79 -38.32 29.16
N ILE A 995 46.07 -37.05 28.84
CA ILE A 995 46.87 -36.64 27.67
C ILE A 995 48.29 -37.23 27.73
N LEU A 996 48.91 -37.34 28.91
CA LEU A 996 50.18 -38.04 29.09
C LEU A 996 50.07 -39.56 28.88
N LYS A 997 48.93 -40.19 29.17
CA LYS A 997 48.66 -41.59 28.83
C LYS A 997 48.44 -41.78 27.31
N GLU A 998 47.72 -40.86 26.69
CA GLU A 998 47.37 -40.86 25.26
C GLU A 998 48.61 -40.63 24.37
N SER A 999 49.42 -39.62 24.67
CA SER A 999 50.69 -39.31 23.97
C SER A 999 51.75 -40.40 24.06
N LYS A 1000 51.65 -41.33 25.03
CA LYS A 1000 52.50 -42.52 25.10
C LYS A 1000 52.11 -43.58 24.06
N ALA A 1001 50.86 -43.60 23.61
CA ALA A 1001 50.32 -44.66 22.76
C ALA A 1001 50.81 -44.57 21.30
N ASP A 1002 51.05 -43.37 20.78
CA ASP A 1002 51.77 -43.15 19.52
C ASP A 1002 52.41 -41.75 19.44
N ILE A 1003 53.53 -41.61 18.74
CA ILE A 1003 54.27 -40.34 18.67
C ILE A 1003 53.49 -39.25 17.93
N PHE A 1004 52.65 -39.62 16.97
CA PHE A 1004 51.82 -38.66 16.25
C PHE A 1004 50.72 -38.01 17.11
N VAL A 1005 50.48 -38.52 18.33
CA VAL A 1005 49.56 -37.91 19.31
C VAL A 1005 50.24 -36.75 20.08
N ASP A 1006 51.55 -36.57 19.95
CA ASP A 1006 52.27 -35.44 20.52
C ASP A 1006 53.02 -34.66 19.42
N PRO A 1007 52.39 -33.61 18.83
CA PRO A 1007 52.96 -32.86 17.71
C PRO A 1007 54.32 -32.22 18.01
N VAL A 1008 54.55 -31.81 19.26
CA VAL A 1008 55.81 -31.17 19.70
C VAL A 1008 56.94 -32.19 19.75
N LEU A 1009 56.70 -33.39 20.28
CA LEU A 1009 57.68 -34.49 20.25
C LEU A 1009 57.89 -35.01 18.82
N HIS A 1010 56.82 -35.19 18.04
CA HIS A 1010 56.89 -35.67 16.67
C HIS A 1010 57.70 -34.73 15.77
N THR A 1011 57.48 -33.41 15.85
CA THR A 1011 58.26 -32.43 15.08
C THR A 1011 59.72 -32.37 15.53
N ALA A 1012 60.00 -32.41 16.83
CA ALA A 1012 61.37 -32.47 17.35
C ALA A 1012 62.14 -33.73 16.89
N CYS A 1013 61.46 -34.87 16.78
CA CYS A 1013 62.04 -36.16 16.39
C CYS A 1013 61.85 -36.54 14.90
N ALA A 1014 61.30 -35.66 14.05
CA ALA A 1014 60.94 -36.00 12.66
C ALA A 1014 62.13 -36.47 11.81
N LEU A 1015 63.32 -35.89 12.02
CA LEU A 1015 64.55 -36.33 11.35
C LEU A 1015 65.03 -37.69 11.88
N ASP A 1016 65.02 -37.89 13.20
CA ASP A 1016 65.47 -39.13 13.82
C ASP A 1016 64.56 -40.31 13.47
N LEU A 1017 63.24 -40.10 13.38
CA LEU A 1017 62.29 -41.06 12.82
C LEU A 1017 62.68 -41.48 11.39
N LYS A 1018 63.04 -40.51 10.54
CA LYS A 1018 63.45 -40.76 9.14
C LYS A 1018 64.83 -41.40 9.01
N HIS A 1019 65.72 -41.25 9.99
CA HIS A 1019 67.07 -41.82 9.94
C HIS A 1019 67.22 -43.16 10.68
N HIS A 1020 66.43 -43.40 11.73
CA HIS A 1020 66.56 -44.58 12.60
C HIS A 1020 65.34 -45.49 12.61
N CYS A 1021 64.12 -44.95 12.39
CA CYS A 1021 62.87 -45.72 12.48
C CYS A 1021 62.15 -45.88 11.12
N ALA A 1022 62.80 -45.55 9.99
CA ALA A 1022 62.16 -45.46 8.67
C ALA A 1022 61.51 -46.77 8.16
N ALA A 1023 62.03 -47.93 8.57
CA ALA A 1023 61.47 -49.24 8.21
C ALA A 1023 60.23 -49.63 9.05
N ILE A 1024 59.91 -48.85 10.10
CA ILE A 1024 58.84 -49.17 11.04
C ILE A 1024 57.57 -48.42 10.63
N THR A 1025 56.50 -49.16 10.37
CA THR A 1025 55.21 -48.57 9.98
C THR A 1025 54.58 -47.77 11.14
N PRO A 1026 54.01 -46.58 10.88
CA PRO A 1026 53.23 -45.79 11.85
C PRO A 1026 52.10 -46.60 12.51
N GLY A 1027 51.59 -46.14 13.65
CA GLY A 1027 50.52 -46.83 14.38
C GLY A 1027 51.05 -47.69 15.53
N ARG A 1028 50.24 -47.77 16.60
CA ARG A 1028 50.43 -48.62 17.78
C ARG A 1028 51.72 -48.37 18.54
N GLY A 1029 52.27 -47.16 18.45
CA GLY A 1029 53.44 -46.72 19.20
C GLY A 1029 54.75 -47.37 18.76
N ARG A 1030 54.77 -48.10 17.63
CA ARG A 1030 55.96 -48.83 17.16
C ARG A 1030 57.14 -47.90 16.89
N GLN A 1031 56.87 -46.72 16.34
CA GLN A 1031 57.87 -45.68 16.14
C GLN A 1031 58.30 -45.00 17.46
N MET A 1032 57.40 -44.90 18.44
CA MET A 1032 57.74 -44.43 19.80
C MET A 1032 58.68 -45.41 20.51
N SER A 1033 58.39 -46.71 20.46
CA SER A 1033 59.28 -47.76 21.01
C SER A 1033 60.66 -47.72 20.37
N CYS A 1034 60.74 -47.59 19.03
CA CYS A 1034 62.01 -47.43 18.31
C CYS A 1034 62.82 -46.23 18.82
N LEU A 1035 62.20 -45.07 19.05
CA LEU A 1035 62.90 -43.92 19.61
C LEU A 1035 63.33 -44.13 21.07
N MET A 1036 62.52 -44.82 21.89
CA MET A 1036 62.89 -45.16 23.27
C MET A 1036 64.05 -46.17 23.33
N GLU A 1037 64.13 -47.11 22.38
CA GLU A 1037 65.26 -48.04 22.22
C GLU A 1037 66.51 -47.30 21.70
N ALA A 1038 66.36 -46.43 20.70
CA ALA A 1038 67.42 -45.59 20.16
C ALA A 1038 67.98 -44.56 21.17
N LEU A 1039 67.19 -44.15 22.17
CA LEU A 1039 67.65 -43.32 23.28
C LEU A 1039 68.53 -44.11 24.28
N GLN A 1040 68.30 -45.43 24.40
CA GLN A 1040 69.03 -46.32 25.30
C GLN A 1040 70.31 -46.89 24.67
N ASP A 1041 70.34 -47.12 23.36
CA ASP A 1041 71.58 -47.54 22.68
C ASP A 1041 72.59 -46.40 22.57
N LYS A 1042 73.73 -46.58 23.25
CA LYS A 1042 74.88 -45.65 23.24
C LYS A 1042 75.52 -45.49 21.84
N ARG A 1043 75.17 -46.32 20.86
CA ARG A 1043 75.63 -46.25 19.47
C ARG A 1043 74.81 -45.29 18.61
N VAL A 1044 73.56 -45.00 19.01
CA VAL A 1044 72.66 -44.11 18.27
C VAL A 1044 72.72 -42.71 18.88
N ARG A 1045 72.64 -41.67 18.03
CA ARG A 1045 72.73 -40.27 18.45
C ARG A 1045 71.60 -39.45 17.82
N LEU A 1046 70.45 -39.50 18.49
CA LEU A 1046 69.30 -38.63 18.25
C LEU A 1046 69.70 -37.14 18.28
N GLN A 1047 68.92 -36.30 17.59
CA GLN A 1047 69.08 -34.84 17.62
C GLN A 1047 68.94 -34.28 19.05
N PRO A 1048 69.62 -33.17 19.40
CA PRO A 1048 69.60 -32.64 20.77
C PRO A 1048 68.20 -32.35 21.30
N GLU A 1049 67.31 -31.75 20.50
CA GLU A 1049 65.95 -31.40 20.93
C GLU A 1049 65.03 -32.65 20.99
N CYS A 1050 65.12 -33.58 20.03
CA CYS A 1050 64.43 -34.87 20.13
C CYS A 1050 64.84 -35.62 21.40
N LYS A 1051 66.15 -35.77 21.64
CA LYS A 1051 66.69 -36.43 22.82
C LYS A 1051 66.19 -35.80 24.12
N LYS A 1052 66.17 -34.47 24.19
CA LYS A 1052 65.67 -33.72 25.34
C LYS A 1052 64.17 -33.96 25.56
N ARG A 1053 63.33 -33.67 24.55
CA ARG A 1053 61.87 -33.82 24.66
C ARG A 1053 61.45 -35.25 24.96
N LEU A 1054 62.11 -36.23 24.36
CA LEU A 1054 61.85 -37.65 24.60
C LEU A 1054 62.19 -38.05 26.04
N GLN A 1055 63.30 -37.55 26.60
CA GLN A 1055 63.65 -37.76 28.01
C GLN A 1055 62.64 -37.07 28.95
N ASP A 1056 62.30 -35.81 28.68
CA ASP A 1056 61.29 -35.06 29.45
C ASP A 1056 59.95 -35.83 29.49
N ARG A 1057 59.52 -36.40 28.36
CA ARG A 1057 58.30 -37.23 28.25
C ARG A 1057 58.40 -38.56 28.99
N ILE A 1058 59.54 -39.26 28.93
CA ILE A 1058 59.76 -40.49 29.72
C ILE A 1058 59.62 -40.22 31.21
N ASP A 1059 60.18 -39.12 31.70
CA ASP A 1059 60.10 -38.73 33.11
C ASP A 1059 58.67 -38.35 33.51
N MET A 1060 57.95 -37.59 32.67
CA MET A 1060 56.51 -37.28 32.82
C MET A 1060 55.64 -38.54 32.84
N TRP A 1061 55.84 -39.50 31.93
CA TRP A 1061 55.11 -40.78 31.92
C TRP A 1061 55.44 -41.61 33.17
N SER A 1062 56.68 -41.56 33.67
CA SER A 1062 57.07 -42.22 34.92
C SER A 1062 56.37 -41.63 36.14
N TYR A 1063 56.06 -40.34 36.12
CA TYR A 1063 55.29 -39.65 37.15
C TYR A 1063 53.80 -39.99 37.04
N ALA A 1064 53.23 -39.94 35.83
CA ALA A 1064 51.83 -40.30 35.59
C ALA A 1064 51.51 -41.74 36.04
N ALA A 1065 52.40 -42.70 35.76
CA ALA A 1065 52.26 -44.08 36.19
C ALA A 1065 52.31 -44.29 37.72
N LYS A 1066 52.86 -43.34 38.49
CA LYS A 1066 52.89 -43.36 39.97
C LYS A 1066 51.68 -42.68 40.62
N VAL A 1067 50.95 -41.85 39.86
CA VAL A 1067 49.92 -40.93 40.38
C VAL A 1067 48.51 -41.28 39.89
N ALA A 1068 48.37 -42.04 38.80
CA ALA A 1068 47.08 -42.54 38.34
C ALA A 1068 46.35 -43.35 39.44
N PRO A 1069 45.07 -43.08 39.75
CA PRO A 1069 44.31 -43.87 40.72
C PRO A 1069 43.90 -45.23 40.12
N ALA A 1070 43.86 -46.27 40.95
CA ALA A 1070 43.27 -47.56 40.56
C ALA A 1070 41.73 -47.46 40.49
N GLU A 1071 41.16 -47.55 39.29
CA GLU A 1071 39.70 -47.49 39.09
C GLU A 1071 39.00 -48.87 39.17
N GLY A 1072 39.77 -49.96 39.34
CA GLY A 1072 39.24 -51.32 39.51
C GLY A 1072 40.16 -52.26 40.27
N PHE A 1073 39.64 -53.44 40.66
CA PHE A 1073 40.39 -54.42 41.47
C PHE A 1073 41.64 -54.99 40.78
N SER A 1074 41.68 -55.06 39.44
CA SER A 1074 42.90 -55.41 38.68
C SER A 1074 44.01 -54.39 38.92
N ASP A 1075 43.65 -53.12 38.90
CA ASP A 1075 44.58 -52.01 38.91
C ASP A 1075 45.02 -51.74 40.35
N LEU A 1076 44.13 -51.95 41.31
CA LEU A 1076 44.44 -51.95 42.74
C LEU A 1076 45.39 -53.12 43.08
N ALA A 1077 45.17 -54.32 42.54
CA ALA A 1077 46.10 -55.42 42.67
C ALA A 1077 47.46 -55.10 42.02
N MET A 1078 47.48 -54.45 40.86
CA MET A 1078 48.71 -54.02 40.20
C MET A 1078 49.48 -52.96 41.02
N GLN A 1079 48.77 -52.00 41.61
CA GLN A 1079 49.36 -50.99 42.52
C GLN A 1079 49.86 -51.62 43.82
N VAL A 1080 49.11 -52.54 44.42
CA VAL A 1080 49.56 -53.28 45.61
C VAL A 1080 50.79 -54.13 45.28
N MET A 1081 50.88 -54.75 44.09
CA MET A 1081 52.03 -55.57 43.68
C MET A 1081 53.27 -54.77 43.24
N THR A 1082 53.09 -53.52 42.79
CA THR A 1082 54.19 -52.59 42.44
C THR A 1082 54.62 -51.70 43.61
N SER A 1083 53.82 -51.61 44.68
CA SER A 1083 54.16 -50.88 45.90
C SER A 1083 55.42 -51.44 46.59
N PRO A 1084 56.33 -50.59 47.11
CA PRO A 1084 57.44 -51.04 47.94
C PRO A 1084 56.97 -51.73 49.25
N SER A 1085 55.74 -51.47 49.71
CA SER A 1085 55.15 -52.09 50.90
C SER A 1085 54.26 -53.31 50.62
N LYS A 1086 54.29 -53.87 49.40
CA LYS A 1086 53.40 -54.97 48.95
C LYS A 1086 53.27 -56.13 49.94
N ASN A 1087 54.38 -56.58 50.54
CA ASN A 1087 54.40 -57.69 51.48
C ASN A 1087 53.56 -57.40 52.75
N TYR A 1088 53.60 -56.16 53.24
CA TYR A 1088 52.81 -55.72 54.40
C TYR A 1088 51.32 -55.63 54.05
N ILE A 1089 50.98 -55.06 52.89
CA ILE A 1089 49.58 -54.93 52.43
C ILE A 1089 48.94 -56.31 52.25
N LEU A 1090 49.64 -57.24 51.58
CA LEU A 1090 49.17 -58.62 51.38
C LEU A 1090 49.00 -59.38 52.71
N PHE A 1091 49.91 -59.17 53.67
CA PHE A 1091 49.78 -59.73 55.02
C PHE A 1091 48.54 -59.22 55.76
N MET A 1092 48.30 -57.90 55.74
CA MET A 1092 47.12 -57.30 56.39
C MET A 1092 45.79 -57.79 55.75
N ILE A 1093 45.76 -57.94 54.42
CA ILE A 1093 44.60 -58.52 53.71
C ILE A 1093 44.38 -59.98 54.14
N ALA A 1094 45.43 -60.80 54.20
CA ALA A 1094 45.33 -62.19 54.65
C ALA A 1094 44.81 -62.31 56.09
N VAL A 1095 45.33 -61.48 57.01
CA VAL A 1095 44.84 -61.40 58.40
C VAL A 1095 43.35 -61.02 58.45
N GLY A 1096 42.92 -60.03 57.65
CA GLY A 1096 41.52 -59.63 57.54
C GLY A 1096 40.60 -60.77 57.07
N VAL A 1097 41.03 -61.54 56.06
CA VAL A 1097 40.30 -62.73 55.59
C VAL A 1097 40.24 -63.81 56.66
N CYS A 1098 41.34 -64.06 57.40
CA CYS A 1098 41.33 -65.01 58.52
C CYS A 1098 40.36 -64.59 59.64
N VAL A 1099 40.31 -63.30 59.99
CA VAL A 1099 39.35 -62.78 60.99
C VAL A 1099 37.91 -62.93 60.50
N LEU A 1100 37.61 -62.57 59.24
CA LEU A 1100 36.27 -62.76 58.67
C LEU A 1100 35.85 -64.23 58.61
N PHE A 1101 36.78 -65.15 58.32
CA PHE A 1101 36.53 -66.59 58.33
C PHE A 1101 36.23 -67.11 59.74
N LEU A 1102 36.99 -66.66 60.75
CA LEU A 1102 36.74 -67.00 62.16
C LEU A 1102 35.39 -66.46 62.65
N VAL A 1103 35.06 -65.20 62.34
CA VAL A 1103 33.74 -64.61 62.65
C VAL A 1103 32.61 -65.37 61.92
N GLY A 1104 32.80 -65.73 60.65
CA GLY A 1104 31.85 -66.54 59.89
C GLY A 1104 31.59 -67.92 60.51
N LEU A 1105 32.64 -68.60 60.99
CA LEU A 1105 32.53 -69.88 61.69
C LEU A 1105 31.82 -69.77 63.05
N LEU A 1106 31.99 -68.64 63.75
CA LEU A 1106 31.31 -68.37 65.02
C LEU A 1106 29.83 -68.02 64.80
N CYS A 1107 29.53 -67.06 63.92
CA CYS A 1107 28.15 -66.66 63.60
C CYS A 1107 27.36 -67.78 62.90
N GLY A 1108 27.99 -68.58 62.04
CA GLY A 1108 27.38 -69.75 61.39
C GLY A 1108 27.01 -70.90 62.34
N ARG A 1109 27.49 -70.87 63.59
CA ARG A 1109 27.00 -71.76 64.66
C ARG A 1109 25.78 -71.20 65.39
N ILE A 1110 25.59 -69.88 65.42
CA ILE A 1110 24.46 -69.21 66.09
C ILE A 1110 23.17 -69.34 65.27
N THR A 1111 23.25 -69.24 63.94
CA THR A 1111 22.08 -69.31 63.04
C THR A 1111 21.47 -70.72 62.88
N LYS A 1112 22.08 -71.77 63.46
CA LYS A 1112 21.61 -73.17 63.34
C LYS A 1112 20.51 -73.58 64.34
N ARG A 1113 19.84 -72.61 64.99
CA ARG A 1113 18.71 -72.81 65.92
C ARG A 1113 17.58 -71.77 65.72
N VAL A 1114 16.99 -71.71 64.53
CA VAL A 1114 15.68 -71.06 64.28
C VAL A 1114 14.77 -72.02 63.48
N THR A 1115 13.45 -71.82 63.57
CA THR A 1115 12.39 -72.82 63.39
C THR A 1115 12.17 -73.36 61.96
N ARG A 1116 11.63 -74.59 61.92
CA ARG A 1116 11.27 -75.37 60.72
C ARG A 1116 9.76 -75.26 60.42
N GLU A 1117 9.24 -74.05 60.26
CA GLU A 1117 7.79 -73.83 60.07
C GLU A 1117 7.40 -72.92 58.88
N LEU A 1118 8.34 -72.17 58.28
CA LEU A 1118 8.05 -71.28 57.14
C LEU A 1118 8.40 -71.93 55.80
N LYS A 1119 7.71 -73.02 55.43
CA LYS A 1119 7.82 -73.60 54.07
C LYS A 1119 6.57 -74.29 53.50
N ASP A 1120 5.38 -73.92 53.96
CA ASP A 1120 4.11 -74.20 53.26
C ASP A 1120 3.27 -72.91 53.20
N ARG A 1121 3.46 -72.14 52.12
CA ARG A 1121 2.56 -71.11 51.57
C ARG A 1121 3.09 -70.61 50.22
#